data_AF-A0A081XXX9-F1
#
_entry.id   AF-A0A081XXX9-F1
#
_cell.length_a   1.000
_cell.length_b   1.000
_cell.length_c   1.000
_cell.angle_alpha   90.00
_cell.angle_beta   90.00
_cell.angle_gamma   90.00
#
_symmetry.space_group_name_H-M   'P 1'
#
loop_
_entity.id
_entity.type
_entity.pdbx_description
1 polymer ?
#
loop_
_entity_poly.entity_id
_entity_poly.type
_entity_poly.pdbx_seq_one_letter_code
_entity_poly.pdbx_strand_id
1 'polypeptide(L)'
;MSDVSRRKVLGALAGGAALSFLPPSLHEAMAAPMPRGGLRAIEHVIVLMQENRSFDHYFGTLKGVRGFGDRTPLRLPSGAGVFAQPRSGGGTVLPFSARRAAVDAGRPESDIQYLGALAHGFSDAHQARANGWWNDWVAAKTQSSMAYHDRRDIPLQYELADRFTICDSYFCSVYGSTNPNRNYLWTGTTGYEPDGGGRAVTNAAYGHDHAGYTWTTYPERLEAAGISWQIYQEWDNFTDNAVEYFRPWKEIGRKILSRVGGRYATTEQFYDSLLRKDPEQRKAELAEFQQGVDALTVAERRLFLRGAHRSEPDTLVRRIRSDIAAGTLPKISWVVPTAALSEHPSTSTPVGSANLVHDLLDAIASDPETWSKTVLFINFDENDGYFDHVPAPVAPRPASGNDDDWFDGSPVGPGPRVPMTIVSPWTVGGFVSSQAFDHTSVIRFLERWTGVHEPNISAWRRSVFGDLTSAFDFHRAHRQPEVEQPGAVPAPVGRWNPVPPKEQSLPGQEPGTRRTRPSPYRLSLRPDVTRDGVRLRLGNDGATGAWFTAYPGDGTAPHTWTVPARGRADHAVAHGDDGYDLQVHGPGWSVWELRGTGRGAEAYLAGHPATGQVRIVCSNPSPGTRTLLVGESVHSRGRGDRVHSVTLRPGASHTVRLRPAGHGWYDIVVVDRDDPAFLRRMTGRLCHEGPGVTDPATGTAPALSAAIGLPEPLPSLDTPFTRGNPTDVVVTLRNHSRDRLDGLSAALIAPSGWTVRRPGTAPGTFAAGASADLRFTVTPSRDGTGGRLAVAAYAQADGLLRFADARLRTEVAPAVTVTPVLPDGWRATVRGTAPTSVPARSRATLAWDVVAPVTAARVSATLEATVRGKQGGDSTEVSASLPVRTGPVMTGHLLAEDFESAAPALAPATDLDRPGLLGWSGTAPEGWTVTNAPGMPEGTRELQGWTFLSKQFWFPAGQNRSHFTRALGVVAVADPDDWDDTGGPSGRGRFDTTLTSPAVDIPPGTSALHLGFDSHYRQESPQEAEVTVVFDSGDTVRLLHYSSAGSGNINLGRDQENRLVRLSCPVPAGAGSARVAFRLFNAGNNWYWAIDNIRLGTAPITDA
;
A
#
# COMPACT_ATOMS: atom_id res chain seq x y z
N MET A 1 11.56 -26.15 -37.21
CA MET A 1 10.97 -27.00 -36.15
C MET A 1 10.63 -28.40 -36.67
N SER A 2 10.76 -29.46 -35.87
CA SER A 2 10.19 -30.77 -36.25
C SER A 2 8.74 -30.86 -35.79
N ASP A 3 7.87 -31.41 -36.64
CA ASP A 3 6.42 -31.58 -36.38
C ASP A 3 6.14 -32.49 -35.15
N VAL A 4 7.18 -33.20 -34.68
CA VAL A 4 7.21 -34.07 -33.51
C VAL A 4 7.28 -33.30 -32.19
N SER A 5 7.95 -32.14 -32.13
CA SER A 5 8.05 -31.31 -30.91
C SER A 5 6.71 -30.65 -30.57
N ARG A 6 6.03 -30.06 -31.57
CA ARG A 6 4.69 -29.49 -31.43
C ARG A 6 3.65 -30.50 -30.93
N ARG A 7 3.68 -31.76 -31.42
CA ARG A 7 2.73 -32.81 -31.02
C ARG A 7 3.06 -33.48 -29.68
N LYS A 8 4.26 -33.37 -29.12
CA LYS A 8 4.58 -34.03 -27.83
C LYS A 8 4.16 -33.20 -26.62
N VAL A 9 4.31 -31.87 -26.68
CA VAL A 9 3.80 -30.95 -25.64
C VAL A 9 2.27 -30.85 -25.69
N LEU A 10 1.66 -30.96 -26.88
CA LEU A 10 0.19 -30.98 -27.06
C LEU A 10 -0.46 -32.37 -26.99
N GLY A 11 0.27 -33.46 -27.27
CA GLY A 11 -0.28 -34.81 -27.49
C GLY A 11 -0.09 -35.80 -26.35
N ALA A 12 0.46 -35.40 -25.20
CA ALA A 12 0.56 -36.22 -23.99
C ALA A 12 -0.82 -36.56 -23.35
N LEU A 13 -1.93 -36.17 -23.97
CA LEU A 13 -3.29 -36.23 -23.42
C LEU A 13 -4.08 -37.53 -23.74
N ALA A 14 -3.51 -38.52 -24.45
CA ALA A 14 -4.29 -39.67 -24.95
C ALA A 14 -3.95 -41.06 -24.35
N GLY A 15 -3.04 -41.18 -23.38
CA GLY A 15 -2.72 -42.47 -22.76
C GLY A 15 -2.26 -42.35 -21.31
N GLY A 16 -3.02 -42.91 -20.37
CA GLY A 16 -2.90 -42.73 -18.92
C GLY A 16 -1.66 -43.34 -18.24
N ALA A 17 -0.46 -42.99 -18.68
CA ALA A 17 0.77 -43.18 -17.92
C ALA A 17 1.42 -41.81 -17.62
N ALA A 18 1.98 -41.65 -16.42
CA ALA A 18 2.59 -40.41 -15.95
C ALA A 18 3.76 -39.95 -16.87
N LEU A 19 3.53 -38.92 -17.69
CA LEU A 19 4.57 -38.34 -18.57
C LEU A 19 5.17 -37.06 -17.95
N SER A 20 6.49 -37.00 -17.86
CA SER A 20 7.27 -35.81 -17.44
C SER A 20 7.27 -34.72 -18.53
N PHE A 21 7.58 -33.47 -18.16
CA PHE A 21 7.77 -32.34 -19.10
C PHE A 21 9.23 -32.17 -19.53
N LEU A 22 10.19 -32.78 -18.85
CA LEU A 22 11.55 -32.91 -19.36
C LEU A 22 11.61 -33.86 -20.58
N PRO A 23 12.51 -33.61 -21.55
CA PRO A 23 12.72 -34.50 -22.70
C PRO A 23 13.06 -35.93 -22.27
N PRO A 24 12.56 -36.97 -22.98
CA PRO A 24 12.93 -38.36 -22.68
C PRO A 24 14.45 -38.62 -22.70
N SER A 25 15.17 -37.97 -23.62
CA SER A 25 16.63 -38.02 -23.71
C SER A 25 17.30 -37.56 -22.41
N LEU A 26 16.76 -36.52 -21.77
CA LEU A 26 17.27 -36.03 -20.50
C LEU A 26 17.03 -37.00 -19.34
N HIS A 27 15.87 -37.68 -19.30
CA HIS A 27 15.64 -38.74 -18.30
C HIS A 27 16.65 -39.86 -18.40
N GLU A 28 16.89 -40.34 -19.62
CA GLU A 28 17.87 -41.38 -19.90
C GLU A 28 19.28 -40.92 -19.51
N ALA A 29 19.67 -39.71 -19.92
CA ALA A 29 20.98 -39.15 -19.63
C ALA A 29 21.19 -38.88 -18.12
N MET A 30 20.16 -38.46 -17.39
CA MET A 30 20.20 -38.30 -15.93
C MET A 30 20.21 -39.62 -15.16
N ALA A 31 19.86 -40.74 -15.79
CA ALA A 31 19.98 -42.07 -15.19
C ALA A 31 21.42 -42.61 -15.28
N ALA A 32 22.25 -42.05 -16.16
CA ALA A 32 23.65 -42.41 -16.29
C ALA A 32 24.47 -41.99 -15.04
N PRO A 33 25.57 -42.70 -14.74
CA PRO A 33 26.45 -42.34 -13.62
C PRO A 33 27.01 -40.92 -13.76
N MET A 34 26.97 -40.16 -12.66
CA MET A 34 27.56 -38.82 -12.61
C MET A 34 29.08 -38.87 -12.85
N PRO A 35 29.62 -38.07 -13.78
CA PRO A 35 31.06 -38.04 -14.04
C PRO A 35 31.87 -37.48 -12.87
N ARG A 36 33.10 -37.97 -12.71
CA ARG A 36 34.05 -37.54 -11.67
C ARG A 36 35.13 -36.63 -12.27
N GLY A 37 35.76 -35.80 -11.44
CA GLY A 37 36.90 -34.97 -11.86
C GLY A 37 36.83 -33.49 -11.46
N GLY A 38 35.77 -33.08 -10.74
CA GLY A 38 35.62 -31.68 -10.34
C GLY A 38 35.31 -30.77 -11.53
N LEU A 39 35.65 -29.48 -11.41
CA LEU A 39 35.51 -28.49 -12.50
C LEU A 39 36.22 -28.91 -13.80
N ARG A 40 37.28 -29.72 -13.72
CA ARG A 40 38.03 -30.18 -14.90
C ARG A 40 37.29 -31.22 -15.73
N ALA A 41 36.22 -31.81 -15.20
CA ALA A 41 35.37 -32.74 -15.95
C ALA A 41 34.38 -32.03 -16.89
N ILE A 42 34.24 -30.70 -16.77
CA ILE A 42 33.43 -29.88 -17.66
C ILE A 42 34.22 -29.62 -18.93
N GLU A 43 33.62 -29.92 -20.08
CA GLU A 43 34.14 -29.57 -21.41
C GLU A 43 33.33 -28.43 -22.05
N HIS A 44 32.04 -28.31 -21.71
CA HIS A 44 31.14 -27.31 -22.29
C HIS A 44 30.31 -26.56 -21.22
N VAL A 45 30.24 -25.24 -21.35
CA VAL A 45 29.33 -24.38 -20.61
C VAL A 45 28.42 -23.65 -21.59
N ILE A 46 27.12 -23.87 -21.46
CA ILE A 46 26.08 -23.23 -22.25
C ILE A 46 25.35 -22.23 -21.37
N VAL A 47 25.18 -21.01 -21.85
CA VAL A 47 24.48 -19.93 -21.14
C VAL A 47 23.27 -19.50 -21.95
N LEU A 48 22.08 -19.67 -21.37
CA LEU A 48 20.81 -19.15 -21.89
C LEU A 48 20.28 -18.11 -20.91
N MET A 49 20.19 -16.86 -21.38
CA MET A 49 19.60 -15.75 -20.63
C MET A 49 18.27 -15.34 -21.27
N GLN A 50 17.18 -15.62 -20.56
CA GLN A 50 15.81 -15.26 -20.91
C GLN A 50 15.45 -13.86 -20.36
N GLU A 51 14.24 -13.40 -20.71
CA GLU A 51 13.63 -12.12 -20.38
C GLU A 51 12.21 -12.32 -19.84
N ASN A 52 11.66 -11.44 -19.03
CA ASN A 52 12.27 -10.91 -17.84
C ASN A 52 11.31 -11.28 -16.71
N ARG A 53 11.79 -11.92 -15.65
CA ARG A 53 10.95 -12.48 -14.59
C ARG A 53 11.64 -12.35 -13.25
N SER A 54 10.90 -11.87 -12.24
CA SER A 54 11.37 -11.92 -10.87
C SER A 54 11.35 -13.35 -10.32
N PHE A 55 12.18 -13.62 -9.31
CA PHE A 55 12.20 -14.93 -8.66
C PHE A 55 10.85 -15.25 -8.00
N ASP A 56 10.27 -14.34 -7.20
CA ASP A 56 8.96 -14.59 -6.56
C ASP A 56 7.81 -14.73 -7.56
N HIS A 57 7.86 -14.04 -8.70
CA HIS A 57 6.85 -14.17 -9.74
C HIS A 57 6.81 -15.59 -10.33
N TYR A 58 7.95 -16.29 -10.39
CA TYR A 58 8.00 -17.68 -10.83
C TYR A 58 7.92 -18.68 -9.69
N PHE A 59 8.76 -18.52 -8.68
CA PHE A 59 9.05 -19.54 -7.68
C PHE A 59 8.65 -19.12 -6.27
N GLY A 60 7.92 -18.01 -6.11
CA GLY A 60 7.44 -17.57 -4.79
C GLY A 60 6.57 -18.62 -4.08
N THR A 61 5.87 -19.47 -4.83
CA THR A 61 5.09 -20.59 -4.28
C THR A 61 5.83 -21.92 -4.21
N LEU A 62 7.03 -22.04 -4.80
CA LEU A 62 7.78 -23.30 -4.85
C LEU A 62 8.20 -23.76 -3.44
N LYS A 63 8.04 -25.04 -3.10
CA LYS A 63 8.43 -25.53 -1.76
C LYS A 63 9.91 -25.35 -1.49
N GLY A 64 10.25 -24.95 -0.27
CA GLY A 64 11.64 -24.92 0.21
C GLY A 64 12.55 -23.90 -0.48
N VAL A 65 12.03 -22.84 -1.11
CA VAL A 65 12.82 -21.66 -1.49
C VAL A 65 12.42 -20.46 -0.63
N ARG A 66 13.24 -19.40 -0.63
CA ARG A 66 12.85 -18.12 -0.01
C ARG A 66 11.79 -17.42 -0.85
N GLY A 67 10.53 -17.78 -0.63
CA GLY A 67 9.37 -17.27 -1.37
C GLY A 67 8.30 -16.69 -0.44
N PHE A 68 7.02 -16.82 -0.80
CA PHE A 68 5.88 -16.24 -0.07
C PHE A 68 5.67 -16.80 1.34
N GLY A 69 6.29 -17.94 1.67
CA GLY A 69 6.33 -18.52 3.00
C GLY A 69 7.53 -18.09 3.85
N ASP A 70 8.35 -17.11 3.41
CA ASP A 70 9.38 -16.51 4.27
C ASP A 70 8.72 -16.01 5.57
N ARG A 71 9.24 -16.47 6.71
CA ARG A 71 8.75 -16.13 8.06
C ARG A 71 9.36 -14.85 8.61
N THR A 72 10.43 -14.38 7.98
CA THR A 72 11.20 -13.20 8.36
C THR A 72 11.36 -12.23 7.18
N PRO A 73 10.28 -11.92 6.45
CA PRO A 73 10.36 -10.93 5.39
C PRO A 73 10.69 -9.56 6.00
N LEU A 74 11.19 -8.64 5.18
CA LEU A 74 11.43 -7.25 5.61
C LEU A 74 10.13 -6.69 6.21
N ARG A 75 10.24 -6.13 7.42
CA ARG A 75 9.16 -5.37 8.05
C ARG A 75 9.27 -3.91 7.65
N LEU A 76 8.19 -3.35 7.11
CA LEU A 76 8.09 -1.96 6.70
C LEU A 76 7.91 -1.02 7.90
N PRO A 77 8.19 0.29 7.75
CA PRO A 77 7.99 1.27 8.83
C PRO A 77 6.53 1.36 9.32
N SER A 78 5.56 1.00 8.47
CA SER A 78 4.15 0.89 8.83
C SER A 78 3.86 -0.23 9.83
N GLY A 79 4.78 -1.18 10.00
CA GLY A 79 4.59 -2.41 10.77
C GLY A 79 4.17 -3.62 9.94
N ALA A 80 3.73 -3.40 8.69
CA ALA A 80 3.37 -4.47 7.76
C ALA A 80 4.62 -5.21 7.23
N GLY A 81 4.44 -6.43 6.72
CA GLY A 81 5.48 -7.12 5.96
C GLY A 81 5.62 -6.52 4.56
N VAL A 82 6.81 -6.62 3.95
CA VAL A 82 7.13 -6.11 2.60
C VAL A 82 6.20 -6.66 1.51
N PHE A 83 5.55 -7.80 1.72
CA PHE A 83 4.52 -8.30 0.80
C PHE A 83 3.32 -7.35 0.67
N ALA A 84 2.99 -6.57 1.71
CA ALA A 84 1.90 -5.60 1.68
C ALA A 84 2.39 -4.27 1.11
N GLN A 85 2.46 -4.20 -0.22
CA GLN A 85 2.94 -3.01 -0.92
C GLN A 85 1.89 -1.89 -0.85
N PRO A 86 2.26 -0.68 -0.37
CA PRO A 86 1.37 0.49 -0.34
C PRO A 86 0.79 0.82 -1.71
N ARG A 87 -0.45 1.33 -1.72
CA ARG A 87 -1.14 1.82 -2.92
C ARG A 87 -1.37 3.32 -2.82
N SER A 88 -1.18 4.03 -3.93
CA SER A 88 -1.57 5.45 -4.06
C SER A 88 -3.06 5.63 -3.75
N GLY A 89 -3.38 6.51 -2.80
CA GLY A 89 -4.75 6.73 -2.32
C GLY A 89 -5.17 5.88 -1.11
N GLY A 90 -4.29 5.04 -0.58
CA GLY A 90 -4.52 4.24 0.63
C GLY A 90 -4.67 2.74 0.37
N GLY A 91 -4.47 1.95 1.43
CA GLY A 91 -4.49 0.48 1.37
C GLY A 91 -3.20 -0.14 0.84
N THR A 92 -3.24 -1.46 0.62
CA THR A 92 -2.09 -2.25 0.17
C THR A 92 -2.49 -3.27 -0.89
N VAL A 93 -1.51 -3.67 -1.71
CA VAL A 93 -1.61 -4.80 -2.66
C VAL A 93 -0.71 -5.93 -2.16
N LEU A 94 -1.28 -7.12 -1.98
CA LEU A 94 -0.55 -8.35 -1.68
C LEU A 94 -0.19 -9.08 -2.98
N PRO A 95 0.82 -9.97 -3.00
CA PRO A 95 1.03 -10.86 -4.13
C PRO A 95 -0.22 -11.68 -4.43
N PHE A 96 -0.57 -11.84 -5.71
CA PHE A 96 -1.80 -12.52 -6.12
C PHE A 96 -1.61 -13.40 -7.36
N SER A 97 -2.37 -14.50 -7.44
CA SER A 97 -2.26 -15.46 -8.54
C SER A 97 -2.72 -14.82 -9.86
N ALA A 98 -1.86 -14.85 -10.88
CA ALA A 98 -2.22 -14.39 -12.23
C ALA A 98 -3.40 -15.19 -12.79
N ARG A 99 -3.43 -16.51 -12.53
CA ARG A 99 -4.52 -17.42 -12.92
C ARG A 99 -5.84 -17.01 -12.29
N ARG A 100 -5.84 -16.76 -10.97
CA ARG A 100 -7.06 -16.30 -10.28
C ARG A 100 -7.54 -14.96 -10.81
N ALA A 101 -6.62 -14.03 -11.03
CA ALA A 101 -6.94 -12.73 -11.62
C ALA A 101 -7.54 -12.84 -13.03
N ALA A 102 -7.13 -13.84 -13.83
CA ALA A 102 -7.73 -14.09 -15.15
C ALA A 102 -9.20 -14.50 -15.01
N VAL A 103 -9.49 -15.46 -14.11
CA VAL A 103 -10.86 -15.91 -13.82
C VAL A 103 -11.72 -14.76 -13.32
N ASP A 104 -11.22 -13.97 -12.38
CA ASP A 104 -11.95 -12.83 -11.82
C ASP A 104 -12.20 -11.73 -12.88
N ALA A 105 -11.37 -11.65 -13.92
CA ALA A 105 -11.54 -10.78 -15.08
C ALA A 105 -12.44 -11.39 -16.19
N GLY A 106 -13.02 -12.58 -15.98
CA GLY A 106 -13.84 -13.27 -16.99
C GLY A 106 -13.04 -13.82 -18.17
N ARG A 107 -11.73 -14.03 -17.99
CA ARG A 107 -10.82 -14.59 -18.99
C ARG A 107 -10.57 -16.08 -18.75
N PRO A 108 -10.24 -16.86 -19.80
CA PRO A 108 -9.66 -18.18 -19.61
C PRO A 108 -8.46 -18.12 -18.67
N GLU A 109 -8.34 -19.06 -17.72
CA GLU A 109 -7.18 -19.20 -16.82
C GLU A 109 -5.83 -19.20 -17.55
N SER A 110 -5.89 -19.61 -18.80
CA SER A 110 -4.79 -19.91 -19.66
C SER A 110 -4.21 -18.65 -20.35
N ASP A 111 -4.97 -17.55 -20.35
CA ASP A 111 -4.54 -16.22 -20.81
C ASP A 111 -3.32 -15.68 -20.05
N ILE A 112 -3.00 -16.24 -18.89
CA ILE A 112 -1.81 -15.90 -18.09
C ILE A 112 -0.49 -16.07 -18.85
N GLN A 113 -0.48 -16.81 -19.97
CA GLN A 113 0.69 -16.90 -20.83
C GLN A 113 1.02 -15.57 -21.54
N TYR A 114 0.06 -14.64 -21.58
CA TYR A 114 0.12 -13.39 -22.33
C TYR A 114 -0.01 -12.16 -21.41
N LEU A 115 0.73 -12.13 -20.30
CA LEU A 115 0.81 -10.91 -19.48
C LEU A 115 1.51 -9.78 -20.25
N GLY A 116 1.13 -8.54 -19.98
CA GLY A 116 1.76 -7.34 -20.54
C GLY A 116 3.02 -6.91 -19.78
N ALA A 117 3.92 -6.22 -20.49
CA ALA A 117 5.15 -5.66 -19.92
C ALA A 117 4.85 -4.54 -18.91
N LEU A 118 5.65 -4.46 -17.85
CA LEU A 118 5.56 -3.37 -16.85
C LEU A 118 6.75 -2.41 -17.00
N ALA A 119 6.80 -1.37 -16.16
CA ALA A 119 7.96 -0.49 -16.11
C ALA A 119 9.15 -1.22 -15.48
N HIS A 120 10.32 -1.16 -16.13
CA HIS A 120 11.58 -1.77 -15.70
C HIS A 120 12.80 -0.93 -16.11
N GLY A 121 12.65 0.40 -16.04
CA GLY A 121 13.73 1.36 -16.23
C GLY A 121 14.49 1.66 -14.94
N PHE A 122 15.61 2.36 -15.06
CA PHE A 122 16.46 2.73 -13.91
C PHE A 122 15.73 3.61 -12.89
N SER A 123 14.94 4.57 -13.37
CA SER A 123 14.20 5.51 -12.52
C SER A 123 13.09 4.82 -11.72
N ASP A 124 12.23 4.02 -12.36
CA ASP A 124 11.14 3.34 -11.67
C ASP A 124 11.64 2.20 -10.77
N ALA A 125 12.74 1.53 -11.13
CA ALA A 125 13.38 0.56 -10.24
C ALA A 125 13.89 1.23 -8.95
N HIS A 126 14.47 2.43 -9.05
CA HIS A 126 14.87 3.22 -7.88
C HIS A 126 13.71 3.76 -7.07
N GLN A 127 12.61 4.14 -7.73
CA GLN A 127 11.37 4.47 -7.02
C GLN A 127 10.88 3.25 -6.22
N ALA A 128 10.74 2.08 -6.85
CA ALA A 128 10.31 0.84 -6.18
C ALA A 128 11.21 0.44 -5.00
N ARG A 129 12.53 0.64 -5.14
CA ARG A 129 13.52 0.47 -4.06
C ARG A 129 13.23 1.36 -2.85
N ALA A 130 12.62 2.54 -3.04
CA ALA A 130 12.16 3.45 -2.00
C ALA A 130 13.24 3.72 -0.92
N ASN A 131 14.40 4.23 -1.35
CA ASN A 131 15.59 4.44 -0.51
C ASN A 131 16.12 3.20 0.22
N GLY A 132 15.68 2.01 -0.16
CA GLY A 132 16.08 0.72 0.41
C GLY A 132 14.94 0.01 1.16
N TRP A 133 13.83 0.70 1.46
CA TRP A 133 12.67 0.13 2.14
C TRP A 133 11.84 -0.82 1.28
N TRP A 134 12.04 -0.82 -0.04
CA TRP A 134 11.46 -1.80 -0.95
C TRP A 134 9.92 -1.80 -0.95
N ASN A 135 9.32 -0.62 -0.78
CA ASN A 135 7.90 -0.45 -0.46
C ASN A 135 7.15 0.54 -1.37
N ASP A 136 7.62 0.79 -2.59
CA ASP A 136 6.90 1.66 -3.54
C ASP A 136 6.68 1.02 -4.91
N TRP A 137 6.59 -0.32 -4.96
CA TRP A 137 6.49 -1.07 -6.22
C TRP A 137 5.24 -0.76 -7.02
N VAL A 138 4.09 -0.63 -6.34
CA VAL A 138 2.79 -0.40 -7.00
C VAL A 138 2.71 0.98 -7.64
N ALA A 139 3.28 2.00 -6.98
CA ALA A 139 3.26 3.37 -7.50
C ALA A 139 4.36 3.59 -8.56
N ALA A 140 5.52 2.96 -8.41
CA ALA A 140 6.60 3.02 -9.39
C ALA A 140 6.24 2.33 -10.71
N LYS A 141 5.45 1.26 -10.61
CA LYS A 141 5.10 0.39 -11.72
C LYS A 141 3.58 0.31 -11.80
N THR A 142 2.99 -0.82 -11.42
CA THR A 142 1.54 -0.95 -11.25
C THR A 142 1.23 -2.05 -10.24
N GLN A 143 -0.05 -2.21 -9.89
CA GLN A 143 -0.50 -3.36 -9.09
C GLN A 143 -0.21 -4.72 -9.76
N SER A 144 -0.08 -4.78 -11.08
CA SER A 144 0.26 -6.00 -11.84
C SER A 144 1.65 -6.56 -11.46
N SER A 145 2.53 -5.71 -10.91
CA SER A 145 3.83 -6.14 -10.39
C SER A 145 3.69 -7.24 -9.33
N MET A 146 2.55 -7.28 -8.62
CA MET A 146 2.31 -8.25 -7.55
C MET A 146 1.75 -9.59 -8.05
N ALA A 147 1.53 -9.76 -9.36
CA ALA A 147 1.07 -11.02 -9.92
C ALA A 147 2.17 -12.10 -9.86
N TYR A 148 1.79 -13.36 -9.69
CA TYR A 148 2.72 -14.50 -9.75
C TYR A 148 2.12 -15.71 -10.50
N HIS A 149 3.02 -16.59 -10.96
CA HIS A 149 2.74 -17.91 -11.50
C HIS A 149 2.97 -19.00 -10.45
N ASP A 150 2.16 -20.05 -10.48
CA ASP A 150 2.39 -21.27 -9.72
C ASP A 150 2.81 -22.45 -10.60
N ARG A 151 3.07 -23.61 -9.99
CA ARG A 151 3.48 -24.86 -10.67
C ARG A 151 2.62 -25.22 -11.87
N ARG A 152 1.32 -24.94 -11.81
CA ARG A 152 0.37 -25.29 -12.87
C ARG A 152 0.49 -24.37 -14.08
N ASP A 153 1.12 -23.20 -13.90
CA ASP A 153 1.26 -22.15 -14.92
C ASP A 153 2.58 -22.28 -15.69
N ILE A 154 3.68 -22.62 -14.99
CA ILE A 154 5.05 -22.73 -15.54
C ILE A 154 5.71 -24.07 -15.17
N PRO A 155 5.16 -25.16 -15.68
CA PRO A 155 5.44 -26.48 -15.16
C PRO A 155 6.84 -27.04 -15.41
N LEU A 156 7.39 -26.79 -16.60
CA LEU A 156 8.74 -27.21 -16.94
C LEU A 156 9.75 -26.54 -16.02
N GLN A 157 9.55 -25.25 -15.72
CA GLN A 157 10.40 -24.46 -14.83
C GLN A 157 10.39 -25.03 -13.40
N TYR A 158 9.22 -25.43 -12.89
CA TYR A 158 9.12 -26.10 -11.58
C TYR A 158 9.76 -27.49 -11.59
N GLU A 159 9.56 -28.29 -12.64
CA GLU A 159 10.22 -29.61 -12.75
C GLU A 159 11.74 -29.46 -12.81
N LEU A 160 12.26 -28.49 -13.56
CA LEU A 160 13.70 -28.19 -13.59
C LEU A 160 14.22 -27.82 -12.20
N ALA A 161 13.50 -26.98 -11.46
CA ALA A 161 13.86 -26.64 -10.09
C ALA A 161 13.79 -27.88 -9.17
N ASP A 162 12.81 -28.77 -9.33
CA ASP A 162 12.71 -30.02 -8.56
C ASP A 162 13.84 -30.98 -8.89
N ARG A 163 14.33 -31.05 -10.14
CA ARG A 163 15.37 -32.01 -10.53
C ARG A 163 16.78 -31.48 -10.34
N PHE A 164 17.01 -30.19 -10.54
CA PHE A 164 18.35 -29.59 -10.57
C PHE A 164 18.57 -28.57 -9.45
N THR A 165 19.70 -27.86 -9.47
CA THR A 165 19.97 -26.83 -8.47
C THR A 165 19.37 -25.50 -8.90
N ILE A 166 18.49 -24.92 -8.07
CA ILE A 166 17.95 -23.56 -8.22
C ILE A 166 18.63 -22.61 -7.24
N CYS A 167 18.94 -21.39 -7.67
CA CYS A 167 19.53 -20.36 -6.83
C CYS A 167 18.44 -19.38 -6.35
N ASP A 168 18.11 -19.38 -5.07
CA ASP A 168 17.05 -18.52 -4.50
C ASP A 168 17.58 -17.16 -3.98
N SER A 169 18.82 -16.83 -4.34
CA SER A 169 19.51 -15.56 -4.05
C SER A 169 20.37 -15.12 -5.24
N TYR A 170 19.86 -15.30 -6.46
CA TYR A 170 20.44 -14.78 -7.70
C TYR A 170 19.75 -13.47 -8.09
N PHE A 171 20.49 -12.38 -8.21
CA PHE A 171 19.97 -11.02 -8.44
C PHE A 171 20.30 -10.53 -9.85
N CYS A 172 19.43 -9.73 -10.46
CA CYS A 172 19.84 -8.96 -11.62
C CYS A 172 20.94 -7.97 -11.23
N SER A 173 21.88 -7.67 -12.13
CA SER A 173 23.08 -6.91 -11.78
C SER A 173 22.85 -5.40 -11.67
N VAL A 174 21.77 -4.88 -12.26
CA VAL A 174 21.39 -3.46 -12.32
C VAL A 174 19.93 -3.30 -11.88
N TYR A 175 19.63 -2.21 -11.17
CA TYR A 175 18.25 -1.73 -10.98
C TYR A 175 17.71 -1.14 -12.28
N GLY A 176 17.39 -1.94 -13.30
CA GLY A 176 16.93 -1.36 -14.56
C GLY A 176 16.85 -2.35 -15.71
N SER A 177 16.94 -1.81 -16.92
CA SER A 177 16.54 -2.48 -18.16
C SER A 177 17.47 -3.62 -18.59
N THR A 178 17.06 -4.33 -19.63
CA THR A 178 17.73 -5.46 -20.28
C THR A 178 19.21 -5.23 -20.58
N ASN A 179 19.55 -4.23 -21.39
CA ASN A 179 20.90 -4.07 -21.92
C ASN A 179 21.97 -3.85 -20.83
N PRO A 180 21.75 -2.99 -19.81
CA PRO A 180 22.68 -2.89 -18.68
C PRO A 180 22.89 -4.21 -17.93
N ASN A 181 21.84 -5.02 -17.73
CA ASN A 181 21.98 -6.33 -17.09
C ASN A 181 22.76 -7.32 -17.97
N ARG A 182 22.50 -7.34 -19.28
CA ARG A 182 23.28 -8.13 -20.24
C ARG A 182 24.74 -7.65 -20.29
N ASN A 183 25.03 -6.35 -20.23
CA ASN A 183 26.41 -5.85 -20.15
C ASN A 183 27.20 -6.49 -18.99
N TYR A 184 26.57 -6.72 -17.83
CA TYR A 184 27.21 -7.45 -16.73
C TYR A 184 27.46 -8.93 -17.05
N LEU A 185 26.55 -9.62 -17.75
CA LEU A 185 26.77 -11.00 -18.21
C LEU A 185 27.92 -11.11 -19.22
N TRP A 186 28.06 -10.13 -20.10
CA TRP A 186 29.00 -10.17 -21.22
C TRP A 186 30.33 -9.49 -20.93
N THR A 187 30.40 -8.60 -19.94
CA THR A 187 31.58 -7.75 -19.72
C THR A 187 31.90 -7.47 -18.25
N GLY A 188 31.07 -7.91 -17.30
CA GLY A 188 31.29 -7.74 -15.86
C GLY A 188 30.98 -6.35 -15.30
N THR A 189 30.57 -5.39 -16.14
CA THR A 189 30.19 -4.02 -15.77
C THR A 189 29.14 -3.49 -16.75
N THR A 190 28.51 -2.37 -16.43
CA THR A 190 27.72 -1.59 -17.41
C THR A 190 28.46 -0.37 -17.96
N GLY A 191 29.62 0.01 -17.39
CA GLY A 191 30.45 1.09 -17.93
C GLY A 191 29.71 2.43 -18.12
N TYR A 192 30.14 3.20 -19.12
CA TYR A 192 29.66 4.57 -19.40
C TYR A 192 29.21 4.72 -20.84
N GLU A 193 28.27 5.64 -21.07
CA GLU A 193 27.84 6.00 -22.42
C GLU A 193 28.99 6.65 -23.22
N PRO A 194 29.15 6.33 -24.51
CA PRO A 194 30.31 6.72 -25.30
C PRO A 194 30.37 8.21 -25.66
N ASP A 195 29.26 8.94 -25.50
CA ASP A 195 29.13 10.37 -25.70
C ASP A 195 29.49 11.20 -24.45
N GLY A 196 29.82 10.53 -23.33
CA GLY A 196 30.06 11.18 -22.04
C GLY A 196 28.77 11.53 -21.28
N GLY A 197 27.61 11.07 -21.75
CA GLY A 197 26.29 11.36 -21.19
C GLY A 197 25.97 10.71 -19.84
N GLY A 198 26.83 9.84 -19.31
CA GLY A 198 26.68 9.24 -17.99
C GLY A 198 26.95 7.73 -17.96
N ARG A 199 26.44 7.03 -16.94
CA ARG A 199 26.54 5.57 -16.80
C ARG A 199 25.56 4.90 -17.77
N ALA A 200 25.94 3.77 -18.38
CA ALA A 200 25.05 3.07 -19.30
C ALA A 200 24.00 2.22 -18.55
N VAL A 201 22.98 2.88 -18.00
CA VAL A 201 21.93 2.27 -17.15
C VAL A 201 20.58 2.17 -17.88
N THR A 202 20.56 2.39 -19.20
CA THR A 202 19.35 2.32 -20.03
C THR A 202 19.58 1.47 -21.28
N ASN A 203 18.53 1.25 -22.07
CA ASN A 203 18.60 0.60 -23.38
C ASN A 203 19.05 1.54 -24.53
N ALA A 204 19.76 2.64 -24.22
CA ALA A 204 20.22 3.62 -25.22
C ALA A 204 21.03 2.99 -26.37
N ALA A 205 21.75 1.89 -26.10
CA ALA A 205 22.57 1.20 -27.08
C ALA A 205 21.80 0.60 -28.27
N TYR A 206 20.48 0.41 -28.13
CA TYR A 206 19.60 -0.10 -29.20
C TYR A 206 19.47 0.89 -30.36
N GLY A 207 19.81 2.16 -30.15
CA GLY A 207 19.91 3.13 -31.23
C GLY A 207 20.96 2.70 -32.26
N HIS A 208 20.56 2.58 -33.53
CA HIS A 208 21.49 2.22 -34.60
C HIS A 208 22.63 3.25 -34.78
N ASP A 209 22.40 4.50 -34.41
CA ASP A 209 23.36 5.61 -34.39
C ASP A 209 24.24 5.65 -33.14
N HIS A 210 23.96 4.83 -32.12
CA HIS A 210 24.80 4.72 -30.92
C HIS A 210 26.25 4.39 -31.29
N ALA A 211 27.21 5.18 -30.82
CA ALA A 211 28.63 5.07 -31.21
C ALA A 211 29.29 3.75 -30.79
N GLY A 212 28.69 3.08 -29.81
CA GLY A 212 29.13 1.80 -29.26
C GLY A 212 30.05 1.95 -28.06
N TYR A 213 29.91 1.01 -27.12
CA TYR A 213 30.70 0.96 -25.89
C TYR A 213 32.18 0.68 -26.17
N THR A 214 33.06 1.20 -25.31
CA THR A 214 34.51 1.27 -25.55
C THR A 214 35.35 0.30 -24.72
N TRP A 215 34.77 -0.36 -23.72
CA TRP A 215 35.47 -1.37 -22.94
C TRP A 215 35.40 -2.74 -23.62
N THR A 216 36.34 -3.62 -23.29
CA THR A 216 36.45 -4.95 -23.90
C THR A 216 35.34 -5.87 -23.40
N THR A 217 34.80 -6.72 -24.28
CA THR A 217 33.83 -7.77 -23.94
C THR A 217 34.52 -9.08 -23.51
N TYR A 218 33.84 -9.92 -22.73
CA TYR A 218 34.39 -11.22 -22.33
C TYR A 218 34.66 -12.16 -23.53
N PRO A 219 33.81 -12.22 -24.59
CA PRO A 219 34.14 -12.95 -25.81
C PRO A 219 35.46 -12.51 -26.48
N GLU A 220 35.76 -11.20 -26.52
CA GLU A 220 37.07 -10.72 -27.02
C GLU A 220 38.23 -11.24 -26.15
N ARG A 221 38.05 -11.32 -24.83
CA ARG A 221 39.07 -11.88 -23.92
C ARG A 221 39.27 -13.38 -24.12
N LEU A 222 38.19 -14.14 -24.31
CA LEU A 222 38.27 -15.56 -24.63
C LEU A 222 38.96 -15.79 -25.97
N GLU A 223 38.66 -14.96 -26.96
CA GLU A 223 39.31 -15.00 -28.28
C GLU A 223 40.81 -14.75 -28.19
N ALA A 224 41.22 -13.75 -27.41
CA ALA A 224 42.63 -13.46 -27.14
C ALA A 224 43.34 -14.59 -26.39
N ALA A 225 42.63 -15.29 -25.50
CA ALA A 225 43.14 -16.42 -24.74
C ALA A 225 43.12 -17.77 -25.51
N GLY A 226 42.57 -17.80 -26.73
CA GLY A 226 42.47 -19.02 -27.54
C GLY A 226 41.48 -20.05 -26.98
N ILE A 227 40.52 -19.62 -26.14
CA ILE A 227 39.44 -20.48 -25.66
C ILE A 227 38.34 -20.53 -26.72
N SER A 228 37.84 -21.72 -27.08
CA SER A 228 36.77 -21.82 -28.08
C SER A 228 35.43 -21.33 -27.52
N TRP A 229 34.78 -20.43 -28.25
CA TRP A 229 33.48 -19.89 -27.88
C TRP A 229 32.62 -19.60 -29.10
N GLN A 230 31.30 -19.52 -28.91
CA GLN A 230 30.32 -19.15 -29.95
C GLN A 230 29.07 -18.52 -29.31
N ILE A 231 28.51 -17.53 -29.99
CA ILE A 231 27.15 -17.03 -29.76
C ILE A 231 26.26 -17.62 -30.85
N TYR A 232 25.21 -18.34 -30.42
CA TYR A 232 24.17 -18.89 -31.28
C TYR A 232 22.96 -17.96 -31.24
N GLN A 233 22.56 -17.46 -32.41
CA GLN A 233 21.46 -16.52 -32.60
C GLN A 233 20.93 -16.60 -34.03
N GLU A 234 19.68 -16.21 -34.23
CA GLU A 234 19.03 -16.10 -35.55
C GLU A 234 18.95 -14.63 -35.99
N TRP A 235 18.46 -14.37 -37.20
CA TRP A 235 18.27 -13.00 -37.70
C TRP A 235 17.49 -12.13 -36.71
N ASP A 236 16.41 -12.68 -36.15
CA ASP A 236 15.77 -12.14 -34.96
C ASP A 236 16.51 -12.65 -33.72
N ASN A 237 17.08 -11.72 -32.97
CA ASN A 237 17.67 -11.96 -31.66
C ASN A 237 17.11 -11.01 -30.59
N PHE A 238 16.03 -10.30 -30.90
CA PHE A 238 15.36 -9.34 -30.02
C PHE A 238 16.27 -8.36 -29.29
N THR A 239 17.35 -7.87 -29.92
CA THR A 239 18.33 -6.95 -29.29
C THR A 239 19.12 -7.54 -28.10
N ASP A 240 19.01 -8.85 -27.87
CA ASP A 240 19.54 -9.53 -26.68
C ASP A 240 21.03 -9.90 -26.76
N ASN A 241 21.67 -9.68 -27.90
CA ASN A 241 23.10 -9.90 -28.07
C ASN A 241 23.90 -8.62 -27.82
N ALA A 242 24.27 -8.39 -26.56
CA ALA A 242 24.90 -7.14 -26.14
C ALA A 242 26.24 -6.83 -26.85
N VAL A 243 26.97 -7.84 -27.38
CA VAL A 243 28.28 -7.58 -28.01
C VAL A 243 28.16 -6.69 -29.25
N GLU A 244 27.01 -6.71 -29.95
CA GLU A 244 26.77 -5.88 -31.14
C GLU A 244 26.73 -4.38 -30.82
N TYR A 245 26.57 -4.02 -29.54
CA TYR A 245 26.58 -2.64 -29.06
C TYR A 245 27.98 -2.11 -28.71
N PHE A 246 29.02 -2.91 -28.90
CA PHE A 246 30.40 -2.52 -28.63
C PHE A 246 31.10 -2.04 -29.90
N ARG A 247 31.99 -1.06 -29.74
CA ARG A 247 32.65 -0.37 -30.86
C ARG A 247 33.37 -1.32 -31.84
N PRO A 248 34.17 -2.32 -31.41
CA PRO A 248 34.83 -3.23 -32.35
C PRO A 248 33.84 -3.97 -33.26
N TRP A 249 32.70 -4.38 -32.71
CA TRP A 249 31.66 -5.12 -33.43
C TRP A 249 30.91 -4.22 -34.42
N LYS A 250 30.60 -2.98 -34.01
CA LYS A 250 30.02 -1.97 -34.91
C LYS A 250 30.97 -1.62 -36.06
N GLU A 251 32.27 -1.51 -35.81
CA GLU A 251 33.28 -1.25 -36.83
C GLU A 251 33.39 -2.39 -37.84
N ILE A 252 33.42 -3.65 -37.37
CA ILE A 252 33.38 -4.83 -38.25
C ILE A 252 32.09 -4.84 -39.07
N GLY A 253 30.95 -4.57 -38.45
CA GLY A 253 29.66 -4.46 -39.12
C GLY A 253 29.66 -3.43 -40.25
N ARG A 254 30.20 -2.21 -40.01
CA ARG A 254 30.33 -1.17 -41.04
C ARG A 254 31.20 -1.61 -42.23
N LYS A 255 32.27 -2.36 -41.99
CA LYS A 255 33.12 -2.91 -43.07
C LYS A 255 32.38 -3.93 -43.92
N ILE A 256 31.55 -4.78 -43.32
CA ILE A 256 30.71 -5.74 -44.05
C ILE A 256 29.68 -4.97 -44.90
N LEU A 257 28.97 -4.03 -44.28
CA LEU A 257 27.86 -3.31 -44.90
C LEU A 257 28.28 -2.34 -45.99
N SER A 258 29.54 -1.93 -46.07
CA SER A 258 30.04 -1.11 -47.18
C SER A 258 29.95 -1.81 -48.55
N ARG A 259 29.70 -3.12 -48.57
CA ARG A 259 29.50 -3.94 -49.76
C ARG A 259 28.02 -4.21 -50.08
N VAL A 260 27.10 -3.82 -49.19
CA VAL A 260 25.66 -4.09 -49.31
C VAL A 260 24.93 -2.85 -49.84
N GLY A 261 24.15 -3.00 -50.91
CA GLY A 261 23.49 -1.88 -51.58
C GLY A 261 22.47 -1.09 -50.75
N GLY A 262 21.87 -1.72 -49.72
CA GLY A 262 20.72 -1.20 -48.96
C GLY A 262 20.97 -0.07 -47.95
N ARG A 263 22.19 0.49 -47.87
CA ARG A 263 22.58 1.58 -46.95
C ARG A 263 22.10 1.39 -45.50
N TYR A 264 22.57 0.32 -44.86
CA TYR A 264 22.31 0.02 -43.45
C TYR A 264 23.36 0.64 -42.52
N ALA A 265 22.93 1.10 -41.34
CA ALA A 265 23.80 1.65 -40.31
C ALA A 265 24.48 0.56 -39.46
N THR A 266 23.78 -0.55 -39.21
CA THR A 266 24.23 -1.66 -38.37
C THR A 266 23.85 -3.02 -38.99
N THR A 267 24.56 -4.09 -38.59
CA THR A 267 24.26 -5.46 -39.04
C THR A 267 22.90 -5.93 -38.53
N GLU A 268 22.50 -5.48 -37.35
CA GLU A 268 21.15 -5.65 -36.79
C GLU A 268 20.08 -5.11 -37.75
N GLN A 269 20.19 -3.85 -38.18
CA GLN A 269 19.25 -3.24 -39.13
C GLN A 269 19.19 -4.02 -40.45
N PHE A 270 20.34 -4.54 -40.91
CA PHE A 270 20.41 -5.39 -42.09
C PHE A 270 19.60 -6.68 -41.89
N TYR A 271 19.87 -7.45 -40.83
CA TYR A 271 19.19 -8.72 -40.55
C TYR A 271 17.68 -8.55 -40.34
N ASP A 272 17.26 -7.50 -39.62
CA ASP A 272 15.84 -7.19 -39.41
C ASP A 272 15.12 -6.88 -40.74
N SER A 273 15.84 -6.27 -41.69
CA SER A 273 15.28 -5.98 -43.00
C SER A 273 15.05 -7.25 -43.84
N LEU A 274 15.84 -8.31 -43.63
CA LEU A 274 15.72 -9.57 -44.37
C LEU A 274 14.38 -10.25 -44.12
N LEU A 275 13.82 -10.12 -42.92
CA LEU A 275 12.53 -10.70 -42.54
C LEU A 275 11.36 -10.15 -43.37
N ARG A 276 11.50 -8.93 -43.93
CA ARG A 276 10.46 -8.26 -44.71
C ARG A 276 10.69 -8.32 -46.23
N LYS A 277 11.83 -8.85 -46.68
CA LYS A 277 12.21 -8.98 -48.09
C LYS A 277 11.71 -10.28 -48.69
N ASP A 278 11.47 -10.27 -49.99
CA ASP A 278 11.19 -11.48 -50.76
C ASP A 278 12.44 -12.39 -50.87
N PRO A 279 12.28 -13.67 -51.25
CA PRO A 279 13.39 -14.62 -51.28
C PRO A 279 14.56 -14.24 -52.20
N GLU A 280 14.30 -13.61 -53.35
CA GLU A 280 15.35 -13.26 -54.31
C GLU A 280 16.14 -12.04 -53.85
N GLN A 281 15.45 -11.00 -53.34
CA GLN A 281 16.08 -9.85 -52.71
C GLN A 281 16.94 -10.28 -51.51
N ARG A 282 16.39 -11.14 -50.66
CA ARG A 282 17.10 -11.68 -49.49
C ARG A 282 18.36 -12.42 -49.90
N LYS A 283 18.26 -13.29 -50.92
CA LYS A 283 19.40 -14.05 -51.44
C LYS A 283 20.48 -13.13 -52.03
N ALA A 284 20.09 -12.13 -52.82
CA ALA A 284 21.01 -11.17 -53.40
C ALA A 284 21.78 -10.38 -52.33
N GLU A 285 21.07 -9.82 -51.34
CA GLU A 285 21.69 -9.03 -50.27
C GLU A 285 22.52 -9.88 -49.31
N LEU A 286 22.11 -11.12 -49.01
CA LEU A 286 22.94 -12.06 -48.26
C LEU A 286 24.24 -12.39 -49.00
N ALA A 287 24.21 -12.49 -50.34
CA ALA A 287 25.42 -12.71 -51.13
C ALA A 287 26.36 -11.49 -51.09
N GLU A 288 25.85 -10.27 -51.14
CA GLU A 288 26.63 -9.04 -50.94
C GLU A 288 27.21 -8.96 -49.53
N PHE A 289 26.40 -9.28 -48.52
CA PHE A 289 26.83 -9.32 -47.13
C PHE A 289 27.96 -10.34 -46.93
N GLN A 290 27.84 -11.53 -47.54
CA GLN A 290 28.87 -12.56 -47.49
C GLN A 290 30.18 -12.09 -48.15
N GLN A 291 30.13 -11.36 -49.27
CA GLN A 291 31.33 -10.74 -49.86
C GLN A 291 31.99 -9.75 -48.89
N GLY A 292 31.19 -9.00 -48.12
CA GLY A 292 31.69 -8.13 -47.06
C GLY A 292 32.38 -8.91 -45.94
N VAL A 293 31.80 -10.03 -45.50
CA VAL A 293 32.39 -10.92 -44.49
C VAL A 293 33.70 -11.55 -44.99
N ASP A 294 33.77 -11.96 -46.26
CA ASP A 294 34.97 -12.57 -46.84
C ASP A 294 36.11 -11.57 -47.10
N ALA A 295 35.80 -10.27 -47.12
CA ALA A 295 36.78 -9.20 -47.24
C ALA A 295 37.41 -8.77 -45.88
N LEU A 296 36.89 -9.27 -44.75
CA LEU A 296 37.43 -8.98 -43.43
C LEU A 296 38.80 -9.63 -43.23
N THR A 297 39.62 -9.07 -42.32
CA THR A 297 40.83 -9.78 -41.86
C THR A 297 40.46 -11.08 -41.15
N VAL A 298 41.41 -12.03 -41.06
CA VAL A 298 41.18 -13.31 -40.37
C VAL A 298 40.67 -13.13 -38.94
N ALA A 299 41.23 -12.17 -38.21
CA ALA A 299 40.84 -11.88 -36.83
C ALA A 299 39.41 -11.31 -36.73
N GLU A 300 39.08 -10.33 -37.57
CA GLU A 300 37.74 -9.72 -37.63
C GLU A 300 36.68 -10.72 -38.08
N ARG A 301 36.98 -11.51 -39.11
CA ARG A 301 36.08 -12.55 -39.62
C ARG A 301 35.78 -13.59 -38.55
N ARG A 302 36.80 -14.01 -37.79
CA ARG A 302 36.64 -14.96 -36.68
C ARG A 302 35.78 -14.40 -35.56
N LEU A 303 36.02 -13.15 -35.13
CA LEU A 303 35.18 -12.48 -34.15
C LEU A 303 33.74 -12.40 -34.65
N PHE A 304 33.51 -11.85 -35.85
CA PHE A 304 32.17 -11.72 -36.42
C PHE A 304 31.41 -13.04 -36.51
N LEU A 305 32.00 -14.08 -37.11
CA LEU A 305 31.36 -15.39 -37.28
C LEU A 305 31.00 -16.05 -35.94
N ARG A 306 31.78 -15.79 -34.88
CA ARG A 306 31.52 -16.32 -33.54
C ARG A 306 30.53 -15.48 -32.74
N GLY A 307 30.56 -14.16 -32.87
CA GLY A 307 29.84 -13.26 -31.97
C GLY A 307 28.64 -12.51 -32.55
N ALA A 308 28.68 -12.15 -33.83
CA ALA A 308 27.68 -11.26 -34.44
C ALA A 308 27.01 -11.85 -35.69
N HIS A 309 27.46 -13.00 -36.19
CA HIS A 309 26.77 -13.70 -37.27
C HIS A 309 25.41 -14.22 -36.78
N ARG A 310 24.36 -13.91 -37.56
CA ARG A 310 22.99 -14.36 -37.32
C ARG A 310 22.56 -15.36 -38.40
N SER A 311 22.09 -16.54 -38.00
CA SER A 311 21.61 -17.56 -38.94
C SER A 311 20.13 -17.40 -39.30
N GLU A 312 19.68 -18.14 -40.31
CA GLU A 312 18.28 -18.15 -40.77
C GLU A 312 17.31 -18.51 -39.64
N PRO A 313 16.03 -18.10 -39.72
CA PRO A 313 15.00 -18.50 -38.77
C PRO A 313 14.89 -20.03 -38.61
N ASP A 314 14.51 -20.48 -37.42
CA ASP A 314 14.33 -21.89 -37.03
C ASP A 314 15.63 -22.73 -37.03
N THR A 315 16.81 -22.10 -37.03
CA THR A 315 18.11 -22.80 -37.06
C THR A 315 18.84 -22.85 -35.72
N LEU A 316 18.41 -22.11 -34.70
CA LEU A 316 19.13 -21.89 -33.43
C LEU A 316 19.60 -23.21 -32.79
N VAL A 317 18.64 -24.04 -32.34
CA VAL A 317 18.93 -25.34 -31.71
C VAL A 317 19.51 -26.34 -32.72
N ARG A 318 19.16 -26.21 -34.01
CA ARG A 318 19.66 -27.10 -35.07
C ARG A 318 21.17 -26.95 -35.23
N ARG A 319 21.70 -25.73 -35.20
CA ARG A 319 23.15 -25.47 -35.28
C ARG A 319 23.89 -26.07 -34.09
N ILE A 320 23.33 -25.93 -32.89
CA ILE A 320 23.90 -26.57 -31.68
C ILE A 320 23.93 -28.09 -31.84
N ARG A 321 22.85 -28.72 -32.33
CA ARG A 321 22.82 -30.17 -32.62
C ARG A 321 23.88 -30.58 -33.65
N SER A 322 24.07 -29.78 -34.71
CA SER A 322 25.09 -30.04 -35.71
C SER A 322 26.49 -30.00 -35.10
N ASP A 323 26.78 -29.03 -34.24
CA ASP A 323 28.09 -28.92 -33.59
C ASP A 323 28.34 -30.04 -32.57
N ILE A 324 27.28 -30.48 -31.86
CA ILE A 324 27.34 -31.68 -31.00
C ILE A 324 27.66 -32.91 -31.84
N ALA A 325 26.88 -33.16 -32.91
CA ALA A 325 27.06 -34.33 -33.77
C ALA A 325 28.43 -34.36 -34.49
N ALA A 326 28.99 -33.19 -34.77
CA ALA A 326 30.32 -33.05 -35.37
C ALA A 326 31.47 -33.09 -34.35
N GLY A 327 31.18 -33.10 -33.04
CA GLY A 327 32.20 -33.00 -31.99
C GLY A 327 32.92 -31.64 -31.96
N THR A 328 32.27 -30.59 -32.46
CA THR A 328 32.83 -29.23 -32.60
C THR A 328 32.17 -28.22 -31.66
N LEU A 329 31.32 -28.66 -30.74
CA LEU A 329 30.70 -27.77 -29.74
C LEU A 329 31.79 -26.98 -28.99
N PRO A 330 31.73 -25.64 -28.94
CA PRO A 330 32.72 -24.83 -28.25
C PRO A 330 32.75 -25.09 -26.74
N LYS A 331 33.83 -24.66 -26.08
CA LYS A 331 33.88 -24.67 -24.62
C LYS A 331 32.81 -23.77 -24.03
N ILE A 332 32.57 -22.59 -24.62
CA ILE A 332 31.59 -21.63 -24.13
C ILE A 332 30.59 -21.30 -25.24
N SER A 333 29.32 -21.58 -24.99
CA SER A 333 28.24 -21.32 -25.94
C SER A 333 27.19 -20.42 -25.30
N TRP A 334 26.99 -19.22 -25.85
CA TRP A 334 25.85 -18.39 -25.47
C TRP A 334 24.71 -18.62 -26.45
N VAL A 335 23.49 -18.74 -25.93
CA VAL A 335 22.28 -18.91 -26.72
C VAL A 335 21.44 -17.66 -26.55
N VAL A 336 21.25 -16.91 -27.64
CA VAL A 336 20.42 -15.70 -27.67
C VAL A 336 19.09 -16.08 -28.32
N PRO A 337 17.97 -15.99 -27.58
CA PRO A 337 16.65 -16.35 -28.10
C PRO A 337 16.15 -15.35 -29.14
N THR A 338 15.18 -15.77 -29.95
CA THR A 338 14.38 -14.85 -30.79
C THR A 338 13.35 -14.13 -29.94
N ALA A 339 12.72 -13.08 -30.47
CA ALA A 339 11.69 -12.32 -29.77
C ALA A 339 10.49 -13.16 -29.32
N ALA A 340 10.22 -14.27 -30.03
CA ALA A 340 9.13 -15.20 -29.70
C ALA A 340 9.52 -16.21 -28.62
N LEU A 341 10.81 -16.43 -28.38
CA LEU A 341 11.34 -17.45 -27.46
C LEU A 341 12.04 -16.84 -26.22
N SER A 342 12.20 -15.52 -26.17
CA SER A 342 12.91 -14.80 -25.10
C SER A 342 12.18 -14.74 -23.78
N GLU A 343 10.85 -14.92 -23.81
CA GLU A 343 9.91 -14.74 -22.69
C GLU A 343 9.59 -13.28 -22.30
N HIS A 344 10.17 -12.31 -23.01
CA HIS A 344 9.83 -10.90 -22.86
C HIS A 344 8.30 -10.67 -23.01
N PRO A 345 7.61 -10.05 -22.03
CA PRO A 345 6.14 -9.97 -22.02
C PRO A 345 5.50 -9.18 -23.15
N SER A 346 6.25 -8.43 -23.98
CA SER A 346 5.67 -7.76 -25.16
C SER A 346 5.56 -8.67 -26.39
N THR A 347 6.43 -9.68 -26.54
CA THR A 347 6.56 -10.48 -27.78
C THR A 347 6.57 -11.98 -27.56
N SER A 348 6.88 -12.47 -26.35
CA SER A 348 6.98 -13.90 -26.00
C SER A 348 6.05 -14.31 -24.85
N THR A 349 6.17 -15.55 -24.39
CA THR A 349 5.38 -16.18 -23.32
C THR A 349 6.24 -17.16 -22.52
N PRO A 350 5.88 -17.51 -21.27
CA PRO A 350 6.53 -18.56 -20.50
C PRO A 350 6.66 -19.90 -21.24
N VAL A 351 5.66 -20.23 -22.08
CA VAL A 351 5.71 -21.44 -22.90
C VAL A 351 6.65 -21.32 -24.09
N GLY A 352 6.79 -20.16 -24.71
CA GLY A 352 7.77 -19.92 -25.77
C GLY A 352 9.19 -20.26 -25.30
N SER A 353 9.56 -19.72 -24.13
CA SER A 353 10.83 -20.04 -23.47
C SER A 353 10.91 -21.49 -23.01
N ALA A 354 9.84 -22.06 -22.45
CA ALA A 354 9.82 -23.47 -22.08
C ALA A 354 10.12 -24.40 -23.28
N ASN A 355 9.60 -24.07 -24.46
CA ASN A 355 9.88 -24.84 -25.68
C ASN A 355 11.35 -24.74 -26.09
N LEU A 356 11.96 -23.54 -26.04
CA LEU A 356 13.38 -23.38 -26.32
C LEU A 356 14.24 -24.17 -25.32
N VAL A 357 13.93 -24.06 -24.02
CA VAL A 357 14.61 -24.80 -22.97
C VAL A 357 14.48 -26.30 -23.19
N HIS A 358 13.28 -26.80 -23.47
CA HIS A 358 13.05 -28.22 -23.78
C HIS A 358 13.88 -28.68 -24.97
N ASP A 359 13.84 -27.97 -26.09
CA ASP A 359 14.54 -28.35 -27.31
C ASP A 359 16.07 -28.31 -27.16
N LEU A 360 16.59 -27.35 -26.36
CA LEU A 360 18.00 -27.25 -26.01
C LEU A 360 18.44 -28.40 -25.10
N LEU A 361 17.65 -28.71 -24.07
CA LEU A 361 17.90 -29.86 -23.19
C LEU A 361 17.90 -31.17 -23.98
N ASP A 362 16.94 -31.35 -24.89
CA ASP A 362 16.87 -32.51 -25.75
C ASP A 362 18.07 -32.58 -26.70
N ALA A 363 18.54 -31.44 -27.23
CA ALA A 363 19.74 -31.37 -28.08
C ALA A 363 20.99 -31.82 -27.35
N ILE A 364 21.19 -31.38 -26.10
CA ILE A 364 22.34 -31.75 -25.28
C ILE A 364 22.24 -33.22 -24.83
N ALA A 365 21.08 -33.63 -24.34
CA ALA A 365 20.91 -34.94 -23.72
C ALA A 365 20.74 -36.10 -24.70
N SER A 366 20.42 -35.82 -25.97
CA SER A 366 20.37 -36.84 -27.03
C SER A 366 21.75 -37.44 -27.33
N ASP A 367 22.83 -36.77 -26.94
CA ASP A 367 24.19 -37.30 -26.94
C ASP A 367 24.69 -37.46 -25.49
N PRO A 368 24.64 -38.67 -24.91
CA PRO A 368 25.01 -38.89 -23.51
C PRO A 368 26.46 -38.49 -23.19
N GLU A 369 27.38 -38.56 -24.15
CA GLU A 369 28.75 -38.12 -23.96
C GLU A 369 28.81 -36.60 -23.74
N THR A 370 28.18 -35.81 -24.61
CA THR A 370 28.08 -34.36 -24.45
C THR A 370 27.39 -33.98 -23.14
N TRP A 371 26.24 -34.59 -22.82
CA TRP A 371 25.53 -34.33 -21.55
C TRP A 371 26.45 -34.50 -20.34
N SER A 372 27.23 -35.59 -20.32
CA SER A 372 28.09 -35.94 -19.19
C SER A 372 29.15 -34.86 -18.88
N LYS A 373 29.47 -33.99 -19.84
CA LYS A 373 30.52 -32.97 -19.71
C LYS A 373 30.00 -31.54 -19.81
N THR A 374 28.68 -31.34 -19.76
CA THR A 374 28.03 -30.05 -20.02
C THR A 374 27.41 -29.44 -18.76
N VAL A 375 27.51 -28.11 -18.68
CA VAL A 375 26.75 -27.26 -17.75
C VAL A 375 25.85 -26.34 -18.57
N LEU A 376 24.55 -26.36 -18.34
CA LEU A 376 23.61 -25.38 -18.86
C LEU A 376 23.17 -24.43 -17.73
N PHE A 377 23.47 -23.14 -17.89
CA PHE A 377 22.93 -22.06 -17.06
C PHE A 377 21.69 -21.47 -17.73
N ILE A 378 20.55 -21.52 -17.03
CA ILE A 378 19.31 -20.85 -17.44
C ILE A 378 19.05 -19.74 -16.44
N ASN A 379 19.28 -18.49 -16.85
CA ASN A 379 19.02 -17.31 -16.03
C ASN A 379 18.15 -16.30 -16.77
N PHE A 380 17.79 -15.24 -16.06
CA PHE A 380 17.05 -14.09 -16.59
C PHE A 380 17.90 -12.84 -16.41
N ASP A 381 17.71 -11.87 -17.29
CA ASP A 381 18.40 -10.59 -17.26
C ASP A 381 17.85 -9.64 -16.17
N GLU A 382 16.54 -9.43 -16.11
CA GLU A 382 15.86 -8.56 -15.17
C GLU A 382 14.43 -9.06 -14.87
N ASN A 383 13.63 -8.27 -14.16
CA ASN A 383 12.38 -8.71 -13.54
C ASN A 383 11.09 -8.25 -14.24
N ASP A 384 11.16 -7.54 -15.37
CA ASP A 384 10.09 -6.86 -16.11
C ASP A 384 9.30 -5.86 -15.26
N GLY A 385 9.72 -5.62 -14.01
CA GLY A 385 8.95 -4.89 -13.01
C GLY A 385 8.04 -5.75 -12.13
N TYR A 386 8.07 -7.07 -12.25
CA TYR A 386 7.42 -7.97 -11.30
C TYR A 386 8.12 -7.97 -9.93
N PHE A 387 7.32 -8.03 -8.87
CA PHE A 387 7.75 -7.90 -7.49
C PHE A 387 8.64 -9.07 -7.06
N ASP A 388 9.64 -8.76 -6.24
CA ASP A 388 10.37 -9.74 -5.43
C ASP A 388 10.52 -9.18 -4.02
N HIS A 389 10.28 -10.00 -3.00
CA HIS A 389 10.21 -9.56 -1.62
C HIS A 389 11.57 -9.40 -0.94
N VAL A 390 12.65 -9.90 -1.53
CA VAL A 390 13.99 -9.86 -0.93
C VAL A 390 14.73 -8.63 -1.44
N PRO A 391 15.01 -7.63 -0.57
CA PRO A 391 15.83 -6.50 -0.96
C PRO A 391 17.22 -6.97 -1.38
N ALA A 392 17.71 -6.42 -2.49
CA ALA A 392 19.03 -6.76 -3.01
C ALA A 392 20.15 -6.21 -2.12
N PRO A 393 21.32 -6.89 -2.04
CA PRO A 393 22.48 -6.32 -1.36
C PRO A 393 22.95 -5.06 -2.07
N VAL A 394 23.45 -4.07 -1.33
CA VAL A 394 23.87 -2.79 -1.90
C VAL A 394 25.31 -2.51 -1.50
N ALA A 395 26.13 -2.02 -2.45
CA ALA A 395 27.48 -1.58 -2.13
C ALA A 395 27.43 -0.40 -1.14
N PRO A 396 28.35 -0.30 -0.16
CA PRO A 396 28.44 0.89 0.68
C PRO A 396 28.56 2.17 -0.16
N ARG A 397 27.81 3.22 0.18
CA ARG A 397 27.81 4.48 -0.59
C ARG A 397 29.16 5.19 -0.50
N PRO A 398 29.83 5.49 -1.64
CA PRO A 398 31.03 6.31 -1.63
C PRO A 398 30.68 7.78 -1.33
N ALA A 399 31.61 8.52 -0.75
CA ALA A 399 31.41 9.94 -0.43
C ALA A 399 31.14 10.81 -1.67
N SER A 400 31.72 10.45 -2.82
CA SER A 400 31.47 11.09 -4.13
C SER A 400 30.07 10.83 -4.68
N GLY A 401 29.34 9.84 -4.15
CA GLY A 401 28.12 9.30 -4.74
C GLY A 401 28.32 8.56 -6.07
N ASN A 402 29.57 8.36 -6.51
CA ASN A 402 29.91 7.75 -7.80
C ASN A 402 31.13 6.82 -7.68
N ASP A 403 31.00 5.58 -8.15
CA ASP A 403 32.05 4.59 -8.36
C ASP A 403 31.57 3.50 -9.35
N ASP A 404 32.11 2.27 -9.28
CA ASP A 404 31.68 1.17 -10.14
C ASP A 404 30.25 0.67 -9.83
N ASP A 405 29.79 0.84 -8.59
CA ASP A 405 28.51 0.33 -8.10
C ASP A 405 27.54 1.46 -7.68
N TRP A 406 27.94 2.73 -7.81
CA TRP A 406 27.14 3.93 -7.56
C TRP A 406 27.23 4.94 -8.71
N PHE A 407 26.09 5.54 -9.06
CA PHE A 407 25.97 6.57 -10.07
C PHE A 407 24.96 7.64 -9.62
N ASP A 408 25.36 8.91 -9.67
CA ASP A 408 24.55 10.07 -9.28
C ASP A 408 23.89 9.93 -7.89
N GLY A 409 24.67 9.43 -6.93
CA GLY A 409 24.19 9.25 -5.56
C GLY A 409 23.19 8.11 -5.37
N SER A 410 22.95 7.28 -6.41
CA SER A 410 22.10 6.09 -6.39
C SER A 410 22.92 4.83 -6.69
N PRO A 411 22.61 3.66 -6.09
CA PRO A 411 23.35 2.44 -6.38
C PRO A 411 23.00 1.92 -7.79
N VAL A 412 23.98 1.53 -8.60
CA VAL A 412 23.72 0.96 -9.94
C VAL A 412 22.94 -0.36 -9.85
N GLY A 413 23.21 -1.17 -8.83
CA GLY A 413 22.63 -2.48 -8.62
C GLY A 413 23.30 -3.19 -7.44
N PRO A 414 23.09 -4.51 -7.31
CA PRO A 414 22.11 -5.36 -8.00
C PRO A 414 20.65 -4.94 -7.78
N GLY A 415 19.77 -5.36 -8.69
CA GLY A 415 18.32 -5.22 -8.57
C GLY A 415 17.65 -6.46 -7.94
N PRO A 416 16.33 -6.63 -8.14
CA PRO A 416 15.54 -7.76 -7.62
C PRO A 416 16.11 -9.13 -7.98
N ARG A 417 15.70 -10.17 -7.22
CA ARG A 417 16.05 -11.55 -7.59
C ARG A 417 15.39 -11.94 -8.91
N VAL A 418 16.14 -12.68 -9.72
CA VAL A 418 15.68 -13.27 -10.98
C VAL A 418 16.03 -14.77 -11.00
N PRO A 419 15.27 -15.62 -11.71
CA PRO A 419 15.54 -17.05 -11.74
C PRO A 419 16.95 -17.40 -12.23
N MET A 420 17.54 -18.42 -11.60
CA MET A 420 18.74 -19.09 -12.07
C MET A 420 18.67 -20.58 -11.72
N THR A 421 18.58 -21.42 -12.75
CA THR A 421 18.61 -22.88 -12.64
C THR A 421 19.83 -23.41 -13.38
N ILE A 422 20.57 -24.31 -12.71
CA ILE A 422 21.79 -24.92 -13.26
C ILE A 422 21.48 -26.37 -13.61
N VAL A 423 21.42 -26.68 -14.91
CA VAL A 423 21.10 -28.01 -15.42
C VAL A 423 22.38 -28.73 -15.85
N SER A 424 22.74 -29.78 -15.15
CA SER A 424 24.00 -30.50 -15.33
C SER A 424 23.98 -31.84 -14.59
N PRO A 425 24.79 -32.85 -14.98
CA PRO A 425 24.95 -34.08 -14.20
C PRO A 425 25.28 -33.84 -12.72
N TRP A 426 26.06 -32.79 -12.41
CA TRP A 426 26.53 -32.46 -11.06
C TRP A 426 25.53 -31.65 -10.21
N THR A 427 24.39 -31.28 -10.77
CA THR A 427 23.36 -30.48 -10.08
C THR A 427 22.05 -31.23 -9.88
N VAL A 428 21.95 -32.48 -10.35
CA VAL A 428 20.82 -33.38 -10.10
C VAL A 428 20.57 -33.54 -8.60
N GLY A 429 19.30 -33.53 -8.20
CA GLY A 429 18.84 -33.79 -6.83
C GLY A 429 17.94 -32.72 -6.21
N GLY A 430 17.54 -31.68 -6.95
CA GLY A 430 16.57 -30.69 -6.47
C GLY A 430 17.09 -29.82 -5.34
N PHE A 431 18.32 -29.32 -5.48
CA PHE A 431 18.97 -28.53 -4.44
C PHE A 431 18.62 -27.04 -4.55
N VAL A 432 18.64 -26.35 -3.43
CA VAL A 432 18.57 -24.88 -3.37
C VAL A 432 19.93 -24.31 -2.95
N SER A 433 20.44 -23.33 -3.70
CA SER A 433 21.60 -22.55 -3.28
C SER A 433 21.16 -21.16 -2.83
N SER A 434 21.43 -20.83 -1.56
CA SER A 434 21.13 -19.53 -0.95
C SER A 434 22.39 -18.67 -0.75
N GLN A 435 23.47 -18.97 -1.49
CA GLN A 435 24.56 -18.03 -1.67
C GLN A 435 24.09 -16.89 -2.58
N ALA A 436 24.61 -15.68 -2.35
CA ALA A 436 24.27 -14.53 -3.17
C ALA A 436 25.02 -14.64 -4.51
N PHE A 437 24.32 -14.44 -5.61
CA PHE A 437 24.86 -14.42 -6.96
C PHE A 437 24.25 -13.27 -7.78
N ASP A 438 24.90 -12.90 -8.85
CA ASP A 438 24.43 -11.96 -9.88
C ASP A 438 24.95 -12.42 -11.26
N HIS A 439 24.75 -11.64 -12.33
CA HIS A 439 25.23 -12.04 -13.67
C HIS A 439 26.75 -12.15 -13.77
N THR A 440 27.51 -11.40 -12.95
CA THR A 440 28.97 -11.54 -12.89
C THR A 440 29.40 -12.91 -12.37
N SER A 441 28.52 -13.60 -11.64
CA SER A 441 28.79 -14.94 -11.12
C SER A 441 28.95 -15.97 -12.25
N VAL A 442 28.30 -15.77 -13.41
CA VAL A 442 28.51 -16.58 -14.62
C VAL A 442 29.92 -16.40 -15.16
N ILE A 443 30.36 -15.14 -15.33
CA ILE A 443 31.73 -14.85 -15.77
C ILE A 443 32.73 -15.46 -14.79
N ARG A 444 32.53 -15.28 -13.48
CA ARG A 444 33.45 -15.81 -12.46
C ARG A 444 33.53 -17.34 -12.44
N PHE A 445 32.45 -18.04 -12.76
CA PHE A 445 32.49 -19.47 -13.01
C PHE A 445 33.41 -19.79 -14.19
N LEU A 446 33.25 -19.07 -15.30
CA LEU A 446 34.09 -19.21 -16.49
C LEU A 446 35.56 -18.84 -16.20
N GLU A 447 35.85 -17.82 -15.38
CA GLU A 447 37.21 -17.48 -14.95
C GLU A 447 37.84 -18.65 -14.21
N ARG A 448 37.10 -19.24 -13.25
CA ARG A 448 37.56 -20.38 -12.45
C ARG A 448 37.84 -21.62 -13.30
N TRP A 449 37.04 -21.82 -14.34
CA TRP A 449 37.14 -22.98 -15.20
C TRP A 449 38.22 -22.82 -16.29
N THR A 450 38.29 -21.66 -16.94
CA THR A 450 39.16 -21.41 -18.10
C THR A 450 40.49 -20.74 -17.77
N GLY A 451 40.57 -20.04 -16.64
CA GLY A 451 41.71 -19.19 -16.26
C GLY A 451 41.71 -17.80 -16.89
N VAL A 452 40.71 -17.44 -17.71
CA VAL A 452 40.60 -16.11 -18.33
C VAL A 452 39.94 -15.13 -17.35
N HIS A 453 40.65 -14.08 -16.98
CA HIS A 453 40.19 -13.09 -15.98
C HIS A 453 39.44 -11.91 -16.63
N GLU A 454 38.33 -11.48 -16.02
CA GLU A 454 37.54 -10.30 -16.37
C GLU A 454 37.82 -9.13 -15.39
N PRO A 455 38.71 -8.18 -15.73
CA PRO A 455 39.09 -7.10 -14.82
C PRO A 455 37.97 -6.11 -14.52
N ASN A 456 36.89 -6.06 -15.31
CA ASN A 456 35.83 -5.07 -15.13
C ASN A 456 34.87 -5.35 -13.96
N ILE A 457 34.87 -6.57 -13.40
CA ILE A 457 34.02 -6.89 -12.24
C ILE A 457 34.58 -6.18 -11.01
N SER A 458 33.78 -5.31 -10.39
CA SER A 458 34.17 -4.50 -9.24
C SER A 458 34.68 -5.35 -8.06
N ALA A 459 35.58 -4.76 -7.26
CA ALA A 459 36.11 -5.42 -6.07
C ALA A 459 35.00 -5.81 -5.07
N TRP A 460 33.96 -4.97 -4.94
CA TRP A 460 32.82 -5.24 -4.08
C TRP A 460 32.05 -6.47 -4.56
N ARG A 461 31.68 -6.54 -5.86
CA ARG A 461 30.96 -7.70 -6.42
C ARG A 461 31.73 -9.00 -6.28
N ARG A 462 33.05 -8.97 -6.51
CA ARG A 462 33.93 -10.13 -6.30
C ARG A 462 33.91 -10.64 -4.86
N SER A 463 33.71 -9.74 -3.90
CA SER A 463 33.68 -10.08 -2.47
C SER A 463 32.34 -10.63 -2.01
N VAL A 464 31.22 -10.15 -2.57
CA VAL A 464 29.86 -10.45 -2.11
C VAL A 464 29.20 -11.59 -2.88
N PHE A 465 29.28 -11.59 -4.21
CA PHE A 465 28.66 -12.63 -5.02
C PHE A 465 29.55 -13.87 -5.11
N GLY A 466 28.97 -15.04 -5.30
CA GLY A 466 29.73 -16.28 -5.53
C GLY A 466 30.19 -16.44 -6.97
N ASP A 467 30.95 -17.50 -7.24
CA ASP A 467 31.39 -17.89 -8.59
C ASP A 467 30.60 -19.10 -9.14
N LEU A 468 29.40 -19.33 -8.60
CA LEU A 468 28.48 -20.46 -8.85
C LEU A 468 29.02 -21.86 -8.53
N THR A 469 30.32 -22.04 -8.21
CA THR A 469 30.89 -23.39 -7.99
C THR A 469 30.28 -24.12 -6.79
N SER A 470 29.81 -23.38 -5.79
CA SER A 470 29.10 -23.91 -4.62
C SER A 470 27.71 -24.49 -4.93
N ALA A 471 27.16 -24.20 -6.11
CA ALA A 471 25.89 -24.75 -6.56
C ALA A 471 26.00 -26.20 -7.09
N PHE A 472 27.22 -26.72 -7.23
CA PHE A 472 27.51 -28.06 -7.75
C PHE A 472 27.89 -29.04 -6.63
N ASP A 473 27.69 -30.33 -6.87
CA ASP A 473 28.33 -31.41 -6.12
C ASP A 473 29.07 -32.34 -7.09
N PHE A 474 30.38 -32.13 -7.22
CA PHE A 474 31.23 -32.92 -8.11
C PHE A 474 31.63 -34.29 -7.53
N HIS A 475 31.16 -34.63 -6.33
CA HIS A 475 31.63 -35.80 -5.59
C HIS A 475 30.55 -36.87 -5.41
N ARG A 476 29.28 -36.48 -5.30
CA ARG A 476 28.17 -37.41 -5.04
C ARG A 476 27.09 -37.30 -6.10
N ALA A 477 26.75 -38.45 -6.68
CA ALA A 477 25.52 -38.60 -7.45
C ALA A 477 24.31 -38.60 -6.50
N HIS A 478 23.21 -37.99 -6.93
CA HIS A 478 21.97 -37.93 -6.16
C HIS A 478 20.82 -38.58 -6.92
N ARG A 479 19.92 -39.25 -6.20
CA ARG A 479 18.69 -39.77 -6.80
C ARG A 479 17.79 -38.62 -7.23
N GLN A 480 17.20 -38.76 -8.41
CA GLN A 480 16.19 -37.84 -8.93
C GLN A 480 14.95 -37.89 -8.02
N PRO A 481 14.41 -36.73 -7.58
CA PRO A 481 13.18 -36.71 -6.80
C PRO A 481 11.96 -37.01 -7.68
N GLU A 482 10.89 -37.54 -7.08
CA GLU A 482 9.59 -37.66 -7.75
C GLU A 482 8.99 -36.26 -7.96
N VAL A 483 8.29 -36.08 -9.08
CA VAL A 483 7.70 -34.78 -9.48
C VAL A 483 6.25 -34.96 -9.86
N GLU A 484 5.44 -33.95 -9.57
CA GLU A 484 4.03 -33.91 -9.93
C GLU A 484 3.85 -33.52 -11.39
N GLN A 485 2.77 -34.05 -11.99
CA GLN A 485 2.41 -33.89 -13.40
C GLN A 485 1.79 -32.51 -13.65
N PRO A 486 2.26 -31.80 -14.68
CA PRO A 486 1.63 -30.55 -15.09
C PRO A 486 0.53 -30.62 -16.18
N GLY A 487 -0.20 -29.51 -16.33
CA GLY A 487 -1.33 -29.36 -17.27
C GLY A 487 -0.97 -28.77 -18.64
N ALA A 488 -1.93 -28.75 -19.57
CA ALA A 488 -1.72 -28.33 -20.96
C ALA A 488 -1.75 -26.80 -21.17
N VAL A 489 -1.05 -26.34 -22.21
CA VAL A 489 -0.98 -24.93 -22.65
C VAL A 489 -2.15 -24.59 -23.59
N PRO A 490 -2.80 -23.43 -23.47
CA PRO A 490 -3.89 -22.99 -24.35
C PRO A 490 -3.45 -22.38 -25.68
N ALA A 491 -4.43 -22.08 -26.53
CA ALA A 491 -4.24 -21.26 -27.73
C ALA A 491 -3.94 -19.78 -27.41
N PRO A 492 -3.25 -19.04 -28.30
CA PRO A 492 -2.89 -17.64 -28.08
C PRO A 492 -4.07 -16.66 -27.95
N VAL A 493 -3.90 -15.65 -27.11
CA VAL A 493 -4.84 -14.51 -26.93
C VAL A 493 -4.11 -13.16 -26.94
N GLY A 494 -4.86 -12.04 -26.93
CA GLY A 494 -4.29 -10.71 -26.76
C GLY A 494 -3.75 -10.46 -25.34
N ARG A 495 -2.64 -9.71 -25.24
CA ARG A 495 -1.96 -9.46 -23.96
C ARG A 495 -2.79 -8.60 -23.00
N TRP A 496 -2.60 -8.80 -21.70
CA TRP A 496 -3.39 -8.14 -20.66
C TRP A 496 -2.63 -7.98 -19.35
N ASN A 497 -3.11 -7.08 -18.48
CA ASN A 497 -2.51 -6.79 -17.18
C ASN A 497 -3.44 -7.25 -16.06
N PRO A 498 -2.95 -8.08 -15.12
CA PRO A 498 -3.80 -8.67 -14.09
C PRO A 498 -4.09 -7.67 -12.95
N VAL A 499 -5.28 -7.77 -12.38
CA VAL A 499 -5.77 -6.89 -11.30
C VAL A 499 -5.88 -7.73 -10.02
N PRO A 500 -5.47 -7.22 -8.83
CA PRO A 500 -5.61 -7.95 -7.59
C PRO A 500 -7.09 -8.26 -7.29
N PRO A 501 -7.38 -9.41 -6.66
CA PRO A 501 -8.74 -9.73 -6.23
C PRO A 501 -9.22 -8.72 -5.16
N LYS A 502 -10.55 -8.55 -5.05
CA LYS A 502 -11.14 -7.67 -4.02
C LYS A 502 -10.79 -8.13 -2.60
N GLU A 503 -10.83 -9.44 -2.38
CA GLU A 503 -10.42 -10.09 -1.13
C GLU A 503 -9.00 -10.63 -1.32
N GLN A 504 -8.03 -9.96 -0.70
CA GLN A 504 -6.62 -10.33 -0.82
C GLN A 504 -6.19 -11.17 0.37
N SER A 505 -5.33 -12.15 0.12
CA SER A 505 -4.61 -12.91 1.15
C SER A 505 -3.20 -13.19 0.66
N LEU A 506 -2.25 -13.38 1.58
CA LEU A 506 -0.91 -13.79 1.19
C LEU A 506 -0.97 -15.17 0.53
N PRO A 507 -0.24 -15.38 -0.58
CA PRO A 507 -0.20 -16.69 -1.22
C PRO A 507 0.35 -17.76 -0.29
N GLY A 508 -0.26 -18.95 -0.34
CA GLY A 508 0.34 -20.13 0.26
C GLY A 508 1.55 -20.59 -0.56
N GLN A 509 2.65 -20.95 0.13
CA GLN A 509 3.77 -21.66 -0.48
C GLN A 509 3.52 -23.18 -0.39
N GLU A 510 3.95 -23.93 -1.40
CA GLU A 510 3.92 -25.40 -1.36
C GLU A 510 4.62 -25.90 -0.07
N PRO A 511 4.00 -26.83 0.68
CA PRO A 511 4.57 -27.30 1.93
C PRO A 511 5.81 -28.16 1.69
N GLY A 512 6.73 -28.15 2.65
CA GLY A 512 7.88 -29.03 2.70
C GLY A 512 9.22 -28.32 2.54
N THR A 513 10.29 -29.13 2.61
CA THR A 513 11.67 -28.64 2.53
C THR A 513 12.36 -29.15 1.27
N ARG A 514 13.44 -28.49 0.91
CA ARG A 514 14.37 -28.94 -0.13
C ARG A 514 15.75 -29.19 0.46
N ARG A 515 16.53 -30.02 -0.21
CA ARG A 515 17.96 -30.08 0.08
C ARG A 515 18.59 -28.74 -0.30
N THR A 516 19.57 -28.28 0.46
CA THR A 516 20.27 -27.03 0.17
C THR A 516 21.77 -27.26 0.13
N ARG A 517 22.42 -26.51 -0.77
CA ARG A 517 23.88 -26.47 -0.91
C ARG A 517 24.52 -25.88 0.35
N PRO A 518 25.77 -26.25 0.66
CA PRO A 518 26.48 -25.66 1.79
C PRO A 518 26.50 -24.14 1.70
N SER A 519 26.06 -23.47 2.76
CA SER A 519 26.14 -22.02 2.84
C SER A 519 27.58 -21.60 3.19
N PRO A 520 28.15 -20.60 2.49
CA PRO A 520 29.50 -20.12 2.77
C PRO A 520 29.58 -19.17 3.97
N TYR A 521 28.44 -18.82 4.58
CA TYR A 521 28.35 -17.79 5.61
C TYR A 521 28.35 -18.38 7.03
N ARG A 522 29.02 -17.69 7.97
CA ARG A 522 28.96 -17.97 9.41
C ARG A 522 28.84 -16.64 10.15
N LEU A 523 27.61 -16.18 10.31
CA LEU A 523 27.33 -14.80 10.70
C LEU A 523 27.11 -14.66 12.21
N SER A 524 27.57 -13.55 12.77
CA SER A 524 27.31 -13.15 14.15
C SER A 524 27.00 -11.66 14.21
N LEU A 525 26.14 -11.27 15.14
CA LEU A 525 25.84 -9.87 15.41
C LEU A 525 25.80 -9.66 16.92
N ARG A 526 26.57 -8.69 17.41
CA ARG A 526 26.50 -8.18 18.78
C ARG A 526 26.11 -6.70 18.76
N PRO A 527 25.00 -6.29 19.38
CA PRO A 527 24.73 -4.91 19.67
C PRO A 527 25.50 -4.49 20.93
N ASP A 528 26.21 -3.38 20.87
CA ASP A 528 26.64 -2.60 22.02
C ASP A 528 25.84 -1.31 22.04
N VAL A 529 24.88 -1.22 22.95
CA VAL A 529 24.07 -0.01 23.07
C VAL A 529 24.86 1.06 23.80
N THR A 530 24.90 2.25 23.19
CA THR A 530 25.53 3.45 23.73
C THR A 530 24.45 4.49 23.99
N ARG A 531 24.82 5.64 24.57
CA ARG A 531 23.87 6.73 24.83
C ARG A 531 23.17 7.22 23.56
N ASP A 532 23.91 7.31 22.46
CA ASP A 532 23.48 8.02 21.23
C ASP A 532 23.17 7.06 20.07
N GLY A 533 23.18 5.74 20.30
CA GLY A 533 23.04 4.77 19.23
C GLY A 533 23.38 3.33 19.61
N VAL A 534 23.07 2.40 18.70
CA VAL A 534 23.48 0.99 18.79
C VAL A 534 24.70 0.77 17.91
N ARG A 535 25.82 0.38 18.51
CA ARG A 535 26.99 -0.09 17.77
C ARG A 535 26.80 -1.58 17.45
N LEU A 536 26.56 -1.88 16.18
CA LEU A 536 26.46 -3.23 15.65
C LEU A 536 27.85 -3.76 15.33
N ARG A 537 28.31 -4.76 16.10
CA ARG A 537 29.50 -5.55 15.79
C ARG A 537 29.10 -6.73 14.92
N LEU A 538 29.34 -6.59 13.63
CA LEU A 538 29.04 -7.60 12.62
C LEU A 538 30.24 -8.53 12.46
N GLY A 539 29.96 -9.82 12.29
CA GLY A 539 31.01 -10.80 12.06
C GLY A 539 30.61 -11.86 11.05
N ASN A 540 31.63 -12.32 10.31
CA ASN A 540 31.51 -13.36 9.32
C ASN A 540 32.74 -14.26 9.39
N ASP A 541 32.59 -15.45 9.99
CA ASP A 541 33.62 -16.50 10.00
C ASP A 541 33.57 -17.39 8.73
N GLY A 542 32.72 -17.03 7.78
CA GLY A 542 32.54 -17.70 6.51
C GLY A 542 33.67 -17.44 5.52
N ALA A 543 33.62 -18.15 4.39
CA ALA A 543 34.64 -18.13 3.35
C ALA A 543 34.41 -17.07 2.25
N THR A 544 33.24 -16.43 2.24
CA THR A 544 32.85 -15.38 1.28
C THR A 544 32.42 -14.13 2.05
N GLY A 545 32.59 -12.94 1.46
CA GLY A 545 32.08 -11.71 2.05
C GLY A 545 30.57 -11.75 2.25
N ALA A 546 30.08 -11.05 3.26
CA ALA A 546 28.67 -11.01 3.62
C ALA A 546 28.18 -9.57 3.68
N TRP A 547 27.06 -9.30 3.05
CA TRP A 547 26.36 -8.02 3.16
C TRP A 547 25.46 -8.02 4.40
N PHE A 548 25.23 -6.84 4.96
CA PHE A 548 24.27 -6.62 6.04
C PHE A 548 23.52 -5.32 5.78
N THR A 549 22.20 -5.32 5.97
CA THR A 549 21.39 -4.11 5.92
C THR A 549 20.59 -3.97 7.20
N ALA A 550 20.79 -2.87 7.94
CA ALA A 550 19.99 -2.50 9.10
C ALA A 550 18.85 -1.56 8.68
N TYR A 551 17.64 -1.90 9.11
CA TYR A 551 16.39 -1.20 8.87
C TYR A 551 15.89 -0.62 10.19
N PRO A 552 16.03 0.70 10.41
CA PRO A 552 15.52 1.35 11.60
C PRO A 552 14.00 1.48 11.53
N GLY A 553 13.30 0.95 12.53
CA GLY A 553 11.84 0.88 12.51
C GLY A 553 11.13 2.24 12.66
N ASP A 554 11.86 3.34 12.84
CA ASP A 554 11.33 4.71 12.78
C ASP A 554 11.10 5.20 11.33
N GLY A 555 11.59 4.44 10.34
CA GLY A 555 11.47 4.73 8.92
C GLY A 555 12.66 5.50 8.33
N THR A 556 13.70 5.78 9.11
CA THR A 556 14.95 6.38 8.59
C THR A 556 15.61 5.46 7.56
N ALA A 557 16.47 6.03 6.71
CA ALA A 557 17.08 5.31 5.60
C ALA A 557 17.86 4.07 6.09
N PRO A 558 17.71 2.91 5.44
CA PRO A 558 18.47 1.71 5.79
C PRO A 558 19.98 1.92 5.65
N HIS A 559 20.75 1.26 6.51
CA HIS A 559 22.20 1.29 6.50
C HIS A 559 22.76 -0.04 5.97
N THR A 560 23.57 0.00 4.92
CA THR A 560 24.16 -1.19 4.31
C THR A 560 25.67 -1.25 4.50
N TRP A 561 26.17 -2.44 4.82
CA TRP A 561 27.59 -2.71 5.04
C TRP A 561 28.01 -4.03 4.39
N THR A 562 29.31 -4.19 4.19
CA THR A 562 29.91 -5.45 3.73
C THR A 562 30.99 -5.87 4.72
N VAL A 563 30.90 -7.10 5.22
CA VAL A 563 31.91 -7.72 6.09
C VAL A 563 32.70 -8.72 5.25
N PRO A 564 34.04 -8.60 5.17
CA PRO A 564 34.84 -9.52 4.37
C PRO A 564 34.78 -10.95 4.92
N ALA A 565 35.20 -11.92 4.10
CA ALA A 565 35.37 -13.30 4.54
C ALA A 565 36.30 -13.36 5.76
N ARG A 566 35.93 -14.13 6.79
CA ARG A 566 36.67 -14.23 8.06
C ARG A 566 36.91 -12.88 8.74
N GLY A 567 36.00 -11.93 8.52
CA GLY A 567 36.12 -10.54 8.94
C GLY A 567 35.18 -10.13 10.07
N ARG A 568 35.37 -8.90 10.54
CA ARG A 568 34.51 -8.18 11.48
C ARG A 568 34.34 -6.74 11.01
N ALA A 569 33.22 -6.11 11.37
CA ALA A 569 32.99 -4.68 11.16
C ALA A 569 32.17 -4.09 12.31
N ASP A 570 32.36 -2.81 12.59
CA ASP A 570 31.68 -2.09 13.66
C ASP A 570 30.99 -0.86 13.08
N HIS A 571 29.67 -0.77 13.22
CA HIS A 571 28.88 0.34 12.69
C HIS A 571 27.87 0.84 13.71
N ALA A 572 27.68 2.15 13.77
CA ALA A 572 26.70 2.76 14.68
C ALA A 572 25.42 3.12 13.91
N VAL A 573 24.27 2.81 14.51
CA VAL A 573 22.96 3.30 14.08
C VAL A 573 22.43 4.18 15.20
N ALA A 574 22.14 5.45 14.89
CA ALA A 574 21.62 6.39 15.88
C ALA A 574 20.23 5.96 16.37
N HIS A 575 19.87 6.36 17.58
CA HIS A 575 18.50 6.18 18.09
C HIS A 575 18.09 7.36 18.97
N GLY A 576 16.78 7.61 19.07
CA GLY A 576 16.23 8.69 19.90
C GLY A 576 15.93 8.27 21.33
N ASP A 577 15.18 9.12 22.03
CA ASP A 577 14.74 8.91 23.43
C ASP A 577 13.83 7.69 23.62
N ASP A 578 13.16 7.24 22.54
CA ASP A 578 12.32 6.04 22.51
C ASP A 578 13.15 4.74 22.48
N GLY A 579 14.48 4.85 22.42
CA GLY A 579 15.39 3.73 22.21
C GLY A 579 15.47 3.33 20.74
N TYR A 580 15.81 2.06 20.49
CA TYR A 580 16.04 1.51 19.16
C TYR A 580 15.09 0.36 18.86
N ASP A 581 14.76 0.20 17.57
CA ASP A 581 14.08 -0.95 17.00
C ASP A 581 14.68 -1.17 15.62
N LEU A 582 15.59 -2.14 15.50
CA LEU A 582 16.36 -2.42 14.30
C LEU A 582 16.04 -3.82 13.82
N GLN A 583 15.77 -3.97 12.53
CA GLN A 583 15.81 -5.26 11.85
C GLN A 583 17.08 -5.30 10.99
N VAL A 584 17.96 -6.28 11.18
CA VAL A 584 19.18 -6.44 10.40
C VAL A 584 19.05 -7.69 9.56
N HIS A 585 19.18 -7.55 8.23
CA HIS A 585 19.17 -8.66 7.29
C HIS A 585 20.58 -8.97 6.81
N GLY A 586 20.87 -10.25 6.59
CA GLY A 586 22.07 -10.72 5.92
C GLY A 586 21.79 -11.91 5.01
N PRO A 587 22.81 -12.42 4.30
CA PRO A 587 22.64 -13.51 3.36
C PRO A 587 22.30 -14.83 4.06
N GLY A 588 21.85 -15.82 3.28
CA GLY A 588 21.53 -17.15 3.80
C GLY A 588 20.39 -17.13 4.82
N TRP A 589 19.37 -16.29 4.60
CA TRP A 589 18.17 -16.17 5.44
C TRP A 589 18.42 -15.68 6.88
N SER A 590 19.55 -15.00 7.12
CA SER A 590 19.90 -14.54 8.45
C SER A 590 19.21 -13.21 8.78
N VAL A 591 18.48 -13.16 9.89
CA VAL A 591 17.78 -11.96 10.37
C VAL A 591 18.00 -11.78 11.86
N TRP A 592 18.23 -10.53 12.26
CA TRP A 592 18.30 -10.10 13.67
C TRP A 592 17.26 -9.02 13.93
N GLU A 593 16.49 -9.15 15.00
CA GLU A 593 15.58 -8.11 15.47
C GLU A 593 16.04 -7.63 16.84
N LEU A 594 16.28 -6.33 16.97
CA LEU A 594 16.84 -5.70 18.14
C LEU A 594 15.90 -4.57 18.57
N ARG A 595 15.22 -4.73 19.71
CA ARG A 595 14.42 -3.66 20.31
C ARG A 595 14.83 -3.42 21.76
N GLY A 596 14.85 -2.17 22.19
CA GLY A 596 15.08 -1.81 23.58
C GLY A 596 15.24 -0.32 23.80
N THR A 597 15.19 0.10 25.06
CA THR A 597 15.28 1.52 25.47
C THR A 597 16.72 2.02 25.65
N GLY A 598 17.71 1.13 25.45
CA GLY A 598 19.11 1.35 25.81
C GLY A 598 19.39 1.34 27.31
N ARG A 599 18.39 1.02 28.13
CA ARG A 599 18.52 0.85 29.58
C ARG A 599 17.99 -0.53 29.96
N GLY A 600 18.85 -1.49 30.28
CA GLY A 600 18.37 -2.80 30.70
C GLY A 600 19.37 -3.92 30.48
N ALA A 601 18.84 -5.10 30.18
CA ALA A 601 19.62 -6.26 29.82
C ALA A 601 20.14 -6.17 28.37
N GLU A 602 21.06 -7.06 28.03
CA GLU A 602 21.62 -7.25 26.70
C GLU A 602 21.69 -8.74 26.39
N ALA A 603 21.44 -9.10 25.13
CA ALA A 603 21.63 -10.47 24.67
C ALA A 603 22.03 -10.53 23.19
N TYR A 604 22.90 -11.47 22.84
CA TYR A 604 23.38 -11.64 21.47
C TYR A 604 23.94 -13.04 21.20
N LEU A 605 23.96 -13.41 19.92
CA LEU A 605 24.61 -14.62 19.44
C LEU A 605 26.12 -14.39 19.34
N ALA A 606 26.88 -15.01 20.25
CA ALA A 606 28.33 -14.87 20.31
C ALA A 606 29.08 -15.77 19.31
N GLY A 607 28.37 -16.66 18.61
CA GLY A 607 28.90 -17.49 17.54
C GLY A 607 28.57 -18.97 17.66
N HIS A 608 29.16 -19.74 16.76
CA HIS A 608 28.93 -21.17 16.55
C HIS A 608 30.17 -21.98 16.95
N PRO A 609 30.28 -22.48 18.21
CA PRO A 609 31.35 -23.40 18.56
C PRO A 609 31.36 -24.64 17.65
N ALA A 610 32.54 -25.20 17.43
CA ALA A 610 32.75 -26.45 16.66
C ALA A 610 31.87 -27.62 17.14
N THR A 611 31.38 -27.55 18.38
CA THR A 611 30.49 -28.54 19.02
C THR A 611 29.04 -28.54 18.51
N GLY A 612 28.72 -27.79 17.46
CA GLY A 612 27.38 -27.78 16.84
C GLY A 612 26.29 -27.10 17.68
N GLN A 613 26.66 -26.07 18.45
CA GLN A 613 25.76 -25.31 19.30
C GLN A 613 25.73 -23.84 18.89
N VAL A 614 24.69 -23.13 19.31
CA VAL A 614 24.62 -21.66 19.29
C VAL A 614 24.80 -21.15 20.72
N ARG A 615 25.61 -20.10 20.89
CA ARG A 615 25.89 -19.50 22.20
C ARG A 615 25.20 -18.14 22.28
N ILE A 616 24.25 -18.02 23.19
CA ILE A 616 23.57 -16.77 23.49
C ILE A 616 24.18 -16.21 24.77
N VAL A 617 24.86 -15.08 24.65
CA VAL A 617 25.39 -14.35 25.81
C VAL A 617 24.29 -13.41 26.27
N CYS A 618 23.96 -13.50 27.56
CA CYS A 618 23.01 -12.67 28.25
C CYS A 618 23.77 -11.88 29.31
N SER A 619 23.63 -10.56 29.34
CA SER A 619 24.33 -9.69 30.27
C SER A 619 23.40 -8.62 30.81
N ASN A 620 23.67 -8.15 32.03
CA ASN A 620 22.90 -7.08 32.65
C ASN A 620 23.81 -5.90 33.00
N PRO A 621 23.98 -4.92 32.10
CA PRO A 621 24.71 -3.68 32.40
C PRO A 621 23.92 -2.71 33.29
N SER A 622 22.63 -2.96 33.55
CA SER A 622 21.77 -2.07 34.33
C SER A 622 21.95 -2.24 35.86
N PRO A 623 21.59 -1.23 36.67
CA PRO A 623 21.75 -1.28 38.14
C PRO A 623 20.71 -2.15 38.86
N GLY A 624 19.66 -2.61 38.18
CA GLY A 624 18.64 -3.51 38.74
C GLY A 624 18.88 -4.96 38.32
N THR A 625 18.40 -5.93 39.10
CA THR A 625 18.36 -7.34 38.69
C THR A 625 17.40 -7.50 37.51
N ARG A 626 17.78 -8.31 36.51
CA ARG A 626 16.98 -8.59 35.31
C ARG A 626 16.77 -10.09 35.12
N THR A 627 15.59 -10.50 34.64
CA THR A 627 15.28 -11.89 34.33
C THR A 627 14.95 -12.07 32.85
N LEU A 628 15.86 -12.70 32.11
CA LEU A 628 15.70 -12.96 30.68
C LEU A 628 15.14 -14.36 30.45
N LEU A 629 14.19 -14.47 29.51
CA LEU A 629 13.75 -15.74 28.95
C LEU A 629 14.42 -15.95 27.60
N VAL A 630 15.12 -17.08 27.43
CA VAL A 630 15.83 -17.45 26.20
C VAL A 630 15.26 -18.77 25.68
N GLY A 631 14.80 -18.83 24.44
CA GLY A 631 14.26 -20.06 23.88
C GLY A 631 14.21 -20.09 22.36
N GLU A 632 14.08 -21.29 21.80
CA GLU A 632 13.67 -21.48 20.41
C GLU A 632 12.19 -21.11 20.26
N SER A 633 11.85 -20.41 19.17
CA SER A 633 10.48 -19.99 18.91
C SER A 633 9.72 -20.94 17.99
N VAL A 634 10.43 -21.77 17.22
CA VAL A 634 9.84 -22.46 16.06
C VAL A 634 10.33 -23.90 15.92
N HIS A 635 11.64 -24.10 15.88
CA HIS A 635 12.23 -25.40 15.55
C HIS A 635 12.30 -26.32 16.77
N SER A 636 11.24 -27.11 16.97
CA SER A 636 11.20 -28.09 18.05
C SER A 636 12.26 -29.19 17.87
N ARG A 637 12.90 -29.55 18.98
CA ARG A 637 13.80 -30.70 19.15
C ARG A 637 13.11 -31.87 19.84
N GLY A 638 11.84 -31.74 20.22
CA GLY A 638 11.11 -32.70 21.03
C GLY A 638 11.57 -32.67 22.50
N ARG A 639 11.94 -33.82 23.07
CA ARG A 639 12.21 -34.01 24.52
C ARG A 639 13.31 -33.11 25.14
N GLY A 640 14.05 -32.35 24.33
CA GLY A 640 15.08 -31.42 24.77
C GLY A 640 14.67 -29.95 24.83
N ASP A 641 13.49 -29.60 24.35
CA ASP A 641 13.02 -28.21 24.31
C ASP A 641 12.74 -27.66 25.71
N ARG A 642 13.23 -26.44 25.96
CA ARG A 642 12.97 -25.70 27.18
C ARG A 642 13.24 -24.21 26.94
N VAL A 643 12.44 -23.37 27.61
CA VAL A 643 12.73 -21.95 27.76
C VAL A 643 13.63 -21.77 28.99
N HIS A 644 14.78 -21.14 28.81
CA HIS A 644 15.72 -20.87 29.87
C HIS A 644 15.39 -19.54 30.55
N SER A 645 15.17 -19.56 31.87
CA SER A 645 15.04 -18.36 32.68
C SER A 645 16.39 -18.01 33.31
N VAL A 646 16.94 -16.85 32.98
CA VAL A 646 18.27 -16.39 33.39
C VAL A 646 18.13 -15.11 34.20
N THR A 647 18.31 -15.19 35.51
CA THR A 647 18.31 -14.03 36.41
C THR A 647 19.74 -13.52 36.61
N LEU A 648 19.96 -12.24 36.29
CA LEU A 648 21.27 -11.60 36.31
C LEU A 648 21.28 -10.42 37.27
N ARG A 649 22.19 -10.46 38.24
CA ARG A 649 22.53 -9.30 39.07
C ARG A 649 23.19 -8.20 38.22
N PRO A 650 23.22 -6.94 38.69
CA PRO A 650 23.96 -5.87 38.02
C PRO A 650 25.40 -6.28 37.69
N GLY A 651 25.83 -6.04 36.44
CA GLY A 651 27.14 -6.39 35.91
C GLY A 651 27.34 -7.87 35.56
N ALA A 652 26.41 -8.77 35.89
CA ALA A 652 26.56 -10.19 35.64
C ALA A 652 26.33 -10.55 34.17
N SER A 653 26.98 -11.62 33.72
CA SER A 653 26.76 -12.25 32.42
C SER A 653 26.58 -13.76 32.56
N HIS A 654 25.78 -14.36 31.69
CA HIS A 654 25.56 -15.80 31.61
C HIS A 654 25.48 -16.22 30.13
N THR A 655 25.94 -17.42 29.81
CA THR A 655 25.84 -17.97 28.44
C THR A 655 24.86 -19.13 28.41
N VAL A 656 23.78 -18.98 27.67
CA VAL A 656 22.87 -20.08 27.33
C VAL A 656 23.41 -20.78 26.08
N ARG A 657 23.53 -22.10 26.14
CA ARG A 657 23.94 -22.94 25.02
C ARG A 657 22.72 -23.70 24.51
N LEU A 658 22.35 -23.48 23.25
CA LEU A 658 21.29 -24.23 22.59
C LEU A 658 21.89 -25.08 21.48
N ARG A 659 21.43 -26.32 21.34
CA ARG A 659 21.60 -27.07 20.10
C ARG A 659 20.41 -26.73 19.21
N PRO A 660 20.60 -26.29 17.95
CA PRO A 660 19.52 -26.23 16.97
C PRO A 660 18.89 -27.61 16.74
N ALA A 661 17.72 -27.64 16.11
CA ALA A 661 17.12 -28.89 15.64
C ALA A 661 18.00 -29.60 14.60
N GLY A 662 17.70 -30.87 14.28
CA GLY A 662 18.59 -31.74 13.48
C GLY A 662 18.96 -31.20 12.08
N HIS A 663 18.22 -30.21 11.57
CA HIS A 663 18.48 -29.51 10.31
C HIS A 663 19.38 -28.26 10.43
N GLY A 664 19.76 -27.87 11.64
CA GLY A 664 20.66 -26.75 11.93
C GLY A 664 19.99 -25.37 12.00
N TRP A 665 18.71 -25.26 11.65
CA TRP A 665 17.98 -23.98 11.73
C TRP A 665 17.63 -23.64 13.18
N TYR A 666 17.67 -22.34 13.47
CA TYR A 666 17.32 -21.78 14.76
C TYR A 666 16.53 -20.47 14.58
N ASP A 667 15.56 -20.23 15.47
CA ASP A 667 14.84 -18.97 15.59
C ASP A 667 14.75 -18.61 17.07
N ILE A 668 15.82 -18.00 17.56
CA ILE A 668 16.04 -17.81 19.00
C ILE A 668 15.51 -16.46 19.41
N VAL A 669 14.68 -16.46 20.44
CA VAL A 669 14.09 -15.27 21.03
C VAL A 669 14.61 -15.08 22.45
N VAL A 670 14.95 -13.84 22.78
CA VAL A 670 15.22 -13.39 24.14
C VAL A 670 14.33 -12.20 24.47
N VAL A 671 13.58 -12.32 25.56
CA VAL A 671 12.75 -11.25 26.14
C VAL A 671 13.15 -11.01 27.59
N ASP A 672 12.98 -9.78 28.07
CA ASP A 672 13.17 -9.42 29.48
C ASP A 672 11.81 -9.42 30.18
N ARG A 673 11.68 -10.15 31.29
CA ARG A 673 10.45 -10.16 32.10
C ARG A 673 10.21 -8.82 32.78
N ASP A 674 11.28 -8.06 33.01
CA ASP A 674 11.28 -6.80 33.75
C ASP A 674 11.31 -5.57 32.80
N ASP A 675 11.44 -5.79 31.49
CA ASP A 675 11.37 -4.75 30.46
C ASP A 675 10.67 -5.28 29.19
N PRO A 676 9.38 -4.96 28.97
CA PRO A 676 8.65 -5.43 27.79
C PRO A 676 9.17 -4.83 26.47
N ALA A 677 9.91 -3.72 26.51
CA ALA A 677 10.49 -3.13 25.31
C ALA A 677 11.67 -3.96 24.76
N PHE A 678 12.33 -4.76 25.61
CA PHE A 678 13.49 -5.55 25.23
C PHE A 678 13.11 -6.77 24.38
N LEU A 679 13.62 -6.82 23.15
CA LEU A 679 13.56 -7.97 22.27
C LEU A 679 14.92 -8.20 21.63
N ARG A 680 15.34 -9.48 21.62
CA ARG A 680 16.35 -9.98 20.70
C ARG A 680 15.77 -11.18 19.98
N ARG A 681 15.71 -11.13 18.66
CA ARG A 681 15.44 -12.31 17.82
C ARG A 681 16.63 -12.55 16.91
N MET A 682 17.05 -13.80 16.80
CA MET A 682 18.17 -14.23 15.96
C MET A 682 17.71 -15.45 15.17
N THR A 683 17.53 -15.29 13.87
CA THR A 683 17.11 -16.34 12.95
C THR A 683 18.24 -16.66 11.99
N GLY A 684 18.46 -17.94 11.73
CA GLY A 684 19.45 -18.37 10.77
C GLY A 684 19.70 -19.88 10.83
N ARG A 685 20.81 -20.30 10.23
CA ARG A 685 21.18 -21.70 10.16
C ARG A 685 22.62 -21.92 10.57
N LEU A 686 22.82 -22.86 11.48
CA LEU A 686 24.13 -23.39 11.80
C LEU A 686 24.66 -24.17 10.60
N CYS A 687 25.65 -23.60 9.91
CA CYS A 687 26.20 -24.17 8.69
C CYS A 687 27.36 -25.12 9.01
N HIS A 688 27.28 -26.35 8.51
CA HIS A 688 28.33 -27.38 8.57
C HIS A 688 28.93 -27.62 7.18
N GLU A 689 30.05 -28.33 7.11
CA GLU A 689 30.68 -28.76 5.84
C GLU A 689 29.84 -29.86 5.18
N GLY A 690 28.69 -29.50 4.63
CA GLY A 690 27.79 -30.44 3.98
C GLY A 690 26.44 -29.85 3.60
N PRO A 691 25.69 -30.53 2.72
CA PRO A 691 24.32 -30.14 2.42
C PRO A 691 23.44 -30.25 3.66
N GLY A 692 22.31 -29.56 3.67
CA GLY A 692 21.22 -29.98 4.55
C GLY A 692 19.89 -29.58 3.97
N VAL A 693 18.99 -28.98 4.75
CA VAL A 693 17.64 -28.64 4.27
C VAL A 693 17.34 -27.15 4.40
N THR A 694 16.49 -26.63 3.53
CA THR A 694 15.89 -25.31 3.66
C THR A 694 15.02 -25.24 4.91
N ASP A 695 14.64 -24.03 5.31
CA ASP A 695 13.93 -23.82 6.58
C ASP A 695 12.65 -24.68 6.65
N PRO A 696 12.56 -25.66 7.58
CA PRO A 696 11.36 -26.49 7.74
C PRO A 696 10.15 -25.74 8.23
N ALA A 697 10.33 -24.51 8.71
CA ALA A 697 9.23 -23.66 9.13
C ALA A 697 8.69 -22.77 8.01
N THR A 698 9.30 -22.71 6.83
CA THR A 698 8.75 -21.95 5.69
C THR A 698 7.28 -22.30 5.47
N GLY A 699 6.43 -21.27 5.33
CA GLY A 699 4.98 -21.42 5.15
C GLY A 699 4.19 -21.80 6.41
N THR A 700 4.83 -21.92 7.58
CA THR A 700 4.12 -22.18 8.85
C THR A 700 3.72 -20.88 9.53
N ALA A 701 2.45 -20.78 9.95
CA ALA A 701 1.95 -19.64 10.71
C ALA A 701 2.67 -19.52 12.08
N PRO A 702 2.82 -18.30 12.62
CA PRO A 702 3.33 -18.12 13.97
C PRO A 702 2.34 -18.71 14.98
N ALA A 703 2.84 -19.42 16.00
CA ALA A 703 2.00 -20.04 17.03
C ALA A 703 1.20 -19.01 17.86
N LEU A 704 1.75 -17.82 18.04
CA LEU A 704 1.11 -16.68 18.70
C LEU A 704 1.18 -15.49 17.73
N SER A 705 0.06 -14.79 17.54
CA SER A 705 0.04 -13.53 16.77
C SER A 705 -0.61 -12.42 17.59
N ALA A 706 -0.29 -11.18 17.24
CA ALA A 706 -0.88 -9.98 17.81
C ALA A 706 -1.34 -9.03 16.70
N ALA A 707 -2.41 -8.28 16.97
CA ALA A 707 -2.87 -7.16 16.15
C ALA A 707 -3.22 -5.98 17.07
N ILE A 708 -3.11 -4.75 16.56
CA ILE A 708 -3.48 -3.52 17.25
C ILE A 708 -4.65 -2.89 16.49
N GLY A 709 -5.72 -2.56 17.20
CA GLY A 709 -6.92 -1.92 16.64
C GLY A 709 -7.56 -0.93 17.62
N LEU A 710 -8.63 -0.28 17.17
CA LEU A 710 -9.52 0.53 18.01
C LEU A 710 -10.80 -0.26 18.33
N PRO A 711 -11.53 0.04 19.41
CA PRO A 711 -12.85 -0.53 19.66
C PRO A 711 -13.84 -0.14 18.54
N GLU A 712 -14.53 -1.09 17.92
CA GLU A 712 -15.60 -0.79 16.95
C GLU A 712 -16.79 -0.03 17.58
N PRO A 713 -17.58 0.78 16.82
CA PRO A 713 -17.42 1.18 15.42
C PRO A 713 -16.93 2.64 15.35
N LEU A 714 -15.69 2.88 15.78
CA LEU A 714 -14.98 4.06 15.27
C LEU A 714 -14.53 3.72 13.83
N PRO A 715 -14.53 4.68 12.90
CA PRO A 715 -13.96 4.45 11.57
C PRO A 715 -12.53 3.91 11.69
N SER A 716 -12.02 3.32 10.61
CA SER A 716 -10.64 2.83 10.50
C SER A 716 -9.64 3.77 11.17
N LEU A 717 -8.49 3.21 11.57
CA LEU A 717 -7.39 3.85 12.31
C LEU A 717 -6.80 5.14 11.68
N ASP A 718 -7.43 5.65 10.63
CA ASP A 718 -7.28 6.99 10.05
C ASP A 718 -7.76 8.12 10.99
N THR A 719 -8.42 7.79 12.11
CA THR A 719 -8.73 8.80 13.15
C THR A 719 -7.48 9.06 14.00
N PRO A 720 -6.89 10.27 13.94
CA PRO A 720 -5.68 10.60 14.70
C PRO A 720 -5.96 10.60 16.21
N PHE A 721 -4.98 10.17 17.01
CA PHE A 721 -5.04 10.25 18.47
C PHE A 721 -5.06 11.73 18.87
N THR A 722 -5.60 12.11 20.02
CA THR A 722 -5.62 13.54 20.41
C THR A 722 -4.62 13.82 21.52
N ARG A 723 -3.83 14.90 21.38
CA ARG A 723 -2.84 15.32 22.37
C ARG A 723 -3.43 15.42 23.77
N GLY A 724 -2.81 14.73 24.74
CA GLY A 724 -3.22 14.76 26.14
C GLY A 724 -4.55 14.05 26.45
N ASN A 725 -5.24 13.50 25.46
CA ASN A 725 -6.51 12.79 25.67
C ASN A 725 -6.29 11.27 25.71
N PRO A 726 -6.92 10.56 26.67
CA PRO A 726 -6.90 9.11 26.67
C PRO A 726 -7.66 8.55 25.46
N THR A 727 -7.07 7.54 24.82
CA THR A 727 -7.64 6.81 23.67
C THR A 727 -7.54 5.31 23.97
N ASP A 728 -8.65 4.60 23.82
CA ASP A 728 -8.65 3.16 24.01
C ASP A 728 -8.10 2.44 22.77
N VAL A 729 -7.20 1.49 23.01
CA VAL A 729 -6.54 0.65 22.02
C VAL A 729 -6.79 -0.80 22.41
N VAL A 730 -7.15 -1.63 21.43
CA VAL A 730 -7.34 -3.07 21.60
C VAL A 730 -6.15 -3.80 21.01
N VAL A 731 -5.54 -4.67 21.80
CA VAL A 731 -4.53 -5.62 21.33
C VAL A 731 -5.18 -7.00 21.27
N THR A 732 -5.42 -7.50 20.07
CA THR A 732 -5.97 -8.84 19.84
C THR A 732 -4.82 -9.84 19.74
N LEU A 733 -4.79 -10.79 20.66
CA LEU A 733 -3.87 -11.93 20.62
C LEU A 733 -4.60 -13.17 20.12
N ARG A 734 -3.91 -14.02 19.36
CA ARG A 734 -4.47 -15.29 18.87
C ARG A 734 -3.46 -16.42 18.97
N ASN A 735 -3.90 -17.54 19.54
CA ASN A 735 -3.14 -18.78 19.58
C ASN A 735 -3.49 -19.63 18.35
N HIS A 736 -2.56 -19.73 17.41
CA HIS A 736 -2.70 -20.57 16.21
C HIS A 736 -2.15 -21.99 16.40
N SER A 737 -1.54 -22.27 17.55
CA SER A 737 -1.06 -23.62 17.84
C SER A 737 -2.21 -24.56 18.19
N ARG A 738 -1.94 -25.86 18.08
CA ARG A 738 -2.86 -26.93 18.50
C ARG A 738 -2.85 -27.16 20.01
N ASP A 739 -1.93 -26.48 20.70
CA ASP A 739 -1.63 -26.67 22.10
C ASP A 739 -2.00 -25.43 22.91
N ARG A 740 -2.11 -25.61 24.23
CA ARG A 740 -2.31 -24.49 25.15
C ARG A 740 -0.99 -23.74 25.32
N LEU A 741 -1.03 -22.42 25.30
CA LEU A 741 0.10 -21.58 25.69
C LEU A 741 -0.01 -21.23 27.18
N ASP A 742 1.10 -21.37 27.91
CA ASP A 742 1.19 -21.09 29.34
C ASP A 742 2.08 -19.85 29.59
N GLY A 743 1.77 -19.09 30.64
CA GLY A 743 2.57 -17.94 31.06
C GLY A 743 2.53 -16.77 30.07
N LEU A 744 1.37 -16.52 29.45
CA LEU A 744 1.19 -15.41 28.51
C LEU A 744 1.44 -14.06 29.21
N SER A 745 2.41 -13.34 28.69
CA SER A 745 2.68 -11.93 28.99
C SER A 745 2.36 -11.10 27.76
N ALA A 746 1.82 -9.90 27.96
CA ALA A 746 1.52 -8.96 26.90
C ALA A 746 1.58 -7.53 27.41
N ALA A 747 2.32 -6.68 26.71
CA ALA A 747 2.43 -5.25 26.99
C ALA A 747 2.28 -4.44 25.71
N LEU A 748 1.77 -3.21 25.86
CA LEU A 748 1.75 -2.20 24.82
C LEU A 748 2.83 -1.15 25.15
N ILE A 749 3.79 -1.02 24.25
CA ILE A 749 4.88 -0.06 24.31
C ILE A 749 4.43 1.17 23.52
N ALA A 750 4.61 2.35 24.12
CA ALA A 750 4.32 3.64 23.49
C ALA A 750 5.58 4.52 23.46
N PRO A 751 5.59 5.58 22.64
CA PRO A 751 6.67 6.56 22.63
C PRO A 751 6.89 7.20 24.00
N SER A 752 8.10 7.72 24.21
CA SER A 752 8.46 8.49 25.39
C SER A 752 7.49 9.66 25.62
N GLY A 753 7.14 9.89 26.89
CA GLY A 753 6.17 10.89 27.30
C GLY A 753 4.69 10.49 27.10
N TRP A 754 4.39 9.40 26.40
CA TRP A 754 3.03 8.86 26.34
C TRP A 754 2.77 7.97 27.57
N THR A 755 1.53 7.93 28.05
CA THR A 755 1.16 7.02 29.14
C THR A 755 0.31 5.87 28.63
N VAL A 756 0.62 4.65 29.06
CA VAL A 756 -0.16 3.45 28.77
C VAL A 756 -0.70 2.91 30.08
N ARG A 757 -2.02 2.71 30.15
CA ARG A 757 -2.69 2.05 31.28
C ARG A 757 -3.40 0.81 30.77
N ARG A 758 -3.31 -0.26 31.54
CA ARG A 758 -4.01 -1.52 31.26
C ARG A 758 -4.98 -1.82 32.42
N PRO A 759 -6.29 -1.83 32.21
CA PRO A 759 -7.28 -2.02 33.27
C PRO A 759 -7.37 -3.47 33.81
N GLY A 760 -6.73 -4.45 33.17
CA GLY A 760 -6.76 -5.87 33.60
C GLY A 760 -5.48 -6.63 33.29
N THR A 761 -5.36 -7.87 33.76
CA THR A 761 -4.21 -8.75 33.52
C THR A 761 -4.38 -9.60 32.26
N ALA A 762 -3.28 -10.12 31.70
CA ALA A 762 -3.36 -11.11 30.62
C ALA A 762 -3.87 -12.43 31.18
N PRO A 763 -4.59 -13.25 30.38
CA PRO A 763 -4.93 -14.59 30.81
C PRO A 763 -3.64 -15.39 31.01
N GLY A 764 -3.46 -16.01 32.18
CA GLY A 764 -2.24 -16.78 32.49
C GLY A 764 -2.04 -18.03 31.63
N THR A 765 -3.14 -18.54 31.06
CA THR A 765 -3.17 -19.67 30.11
C THR A 765 -4.03 -19.29 28.91
N PHE A 766 -3.63 -19.72 27.71
CA PHE A 766 -4.29 -19.35 26.47
C PHE A 766 -4.55 -20.59 25.61
N ALA A 767 -5.82 -21.02 25.52
CA ALA A 767 -6.21 -22.27 24.89
C ALA A 767 -5.89 -22.31 23.39
N ALA A 768 -5.76 -23.52 22.84
CA ALA A 768 -5.55 -23.74 21.41
C ALA A 768 -6.67 -23.09 20.59
N GLY A 769 -6.32 -22.36 19.52
CA GLY A 769 -7.27 -21.66 18.66
C GLY A 769 -7.95 -20.42 19.28
N ALA A 770 -7.71 -20.13 20.56
CA ALA A 770 -8.36 -19.02 21.26
C ALA A 770 -7.85 -17.65 20.78
N SER A 771 -8.73 -16.65 20.90
CA SER A 771 -8.41 -15.23 20.73
C SER A 771 -8.70 -14.48 22.04
N ALA A 772 -7.92 -13.45 22.35
CA ALA A 772 -8.12 -12.61 23.52
C ALA A 772 -7.87 -11.14 23.16
N ASP A 773 -8.83 -10.29 23.49
CA ASP A 773 -8.72 -8.84 23.31
C ASP A 773 -8.28 -8.19 24.62
N LEU A 774 -7.12 -7.54 24.58
CA LEU A 774 -6.55 -6.82 25.69
C LEU A 774 -6.74 -5.32 25.44
N ARG A 775 -7.56 -4.68 26.27
CA ARG A 775 -7.77 -3.22 26.19
C ARG A 775 -6.66 -2.49 26.92
N PHE A 776 -6.20 -1.40 26.32
CA PHE A 776 -5.24 -0.45 26.87
C PHE A 776 -5.82 0.96 26.67
N THR A 777 -5.58 1.84 27.62
CA THR A 777 -5.83 3.28 27.46
C THR A 777 -4.49 3.96 27.25
N VAL A 778 -4.31 4.59 26.10
CA VAL A 778 -3.10 5.30 25.70
C VAL A 778 -3.38 6.79 25.70
N THR A 779 -2.53 7.58 26.35
CA THR A 779 -2.63 9.04 26.34
C THR A 779 -1.37 9.61 25.69
N PRO A 780 -1.47 10.21 24.50
CA PRO A 780 -0.34 10.90 23.87
C PRO A 780 0.16 12.05 24.73
N SER A 781 1.47 12.29 24.67
CA SER A 781 2.09 13.50 25.22
C SER A 781 1.39 14.76 24.72
N ARG A 782 1.40 15.83 25.54
CA ARG A 782 0.90 17.16 25.14
C ARG A 782 1.64 17.75 23.95
N ASP A 783 2.86 17.31 23.70
CA ASP A 783 3.71 17.77 22.59
C ASP A 783 3.83 16.74 21.46
N GLY A 784 3.21 15.56 21.60
CA GLY A 784 3.26 14.50 20.59
C GLY A 784 2.56 14.90 19.28
N THR A 785 3.23 14.75 18.15
CA THR A 785 2.67 14.92 16.79
C THR A 785 2.39 13.59 16.10
N GLY A 786 3.00 12.52 16.59
CA GLY A 786 2.91 11.16 16.05
C GLY A 786 3.64 10.20 16.95
N GLY A 787 3.49 8.90 16.69
CA GLY A 787 4.08 7.88 17.52
C GLY A 787 3.97 6.50 16.91
N ARG A 788 4.77 5.57 17.43
CA ARG A 788 4.68 4.15 17.10
C ARG A 788 4.35 3.37 18.34
N LEU A 789 3.18 2.72 18.33
CA LEU A 789 2.81 1.73 19.32
C LEU A 789 3.37 0.38 18.90
N ALA A 790 3.84 -0.41 19.86
CA ALA A 790 4.31 -1.77 19.62
C ALA A 790 3.79 -2.73 20.69
N VAL A 791 3.39 -3.92 20.28
CA VAL A 791 3.00 -5.00 21.19
C VAL A 791 4.19 -5.91 21.43
N ALA A 792 4.43 -6.22 22.69
CA ALA A 792 5.33 -7.30 23.09
C ALA A 792 4.50 -8.35 23.81
N ALA A 793 4.29 -9.49 23.16
CA ALA A 793 3.63 -10.63 23.78
C ALA A 793 4.50 -11.88 23.68
N TYR A 794 4.51 -12.68 24.73
CA TYR A 794 5.19 -13.97 24.73
C TYR A 794 4.48 -14.97 25.63
N ALA A 795 4.59 -16.25 25.30
CA ALA A 795 4.10 -17.36 26.08
C ALA A 795 5.00 -18.58 25.87
N GLN A 796 4.77 -19.65 26.63
CA GLN A 796 5.51 -20.90 26.50
C GLN A 796 4.58 -22.02 26.07
N ALA A 797 5.03 -22.86 25.15
CA ALA A 797 4.37 -24.12 24.79
C ALA A 797 5.41 -25.12 24.28
N ASP A 798 5.32 -26.37 24.75
CA ASP A 798 6.21 -27.47 24.38
C ASP A 798 7.70 -27.15 24.56
N GLY A 799 8.04 -26.36 25.58
CA GLY A 799 9.40 -25.90 25.83
C GLY A 799 9.92 -24.85 24.84
N LEU A 800 9.07 -24.32 23.96
CA LEU A 800 9.37 -23.24 23.02
C LEU A 800 8.83 -21.89 23.52
N LEU A 801 9.57 -20.82 23.25
CA LEU A 801 9.20 -19.45 23.58
C LEU A 801 8.44 -18.86 22.41
N ARG A 802 7.11 -18.86 22.49
CA ARG A 802 6.26 -18.26 21.45
C ARG A 802 6.20 -16.77 21.70
N PHE A 803 6.40 -15.97 20.66
CA PHE A 803 6.31 -14.53 20.77
C PHE A 803 5.37 -13.98 19.68
N ALA A 804 4.78 -12.83 19.96
CA ALA A 804 4.08 -12.03 18.98
C ALA A 804 4.49 -10.57 19.13
N ASP A 805 4.67 -9.94 17.99
CA ASP A 805 5.05 -8.56 17.87
C ASP A 805 4.18 -7.91 16.80
N ALA A 806 3.59 -6.76 17.13
CA ALA A 806 2.74 -5.99 16.23
C ALA A 806 3.08 -4.51 16.41
N ARG A 807 2.99 -3.72 15.34
CA ARG A 807 3.30 -2.30 15.37
C ARG A 807 2.20 -1.51 14.68
N LEU A 808 1.99 -0.31 15.17
CA LEU A 808 1.06 0.65 14.59
C LEU A 808 1.67 2.04 14.67
N ARG A 809 1.81 2.69 13.51
CA ARG A 809 2.14 4.10 13.44
C ARG A 809 0.84 4.90 13.55
N THR A 810 0.83 5.93 14.37
CA THR A 810 -0.33 6.79 14.59
C THR A 810 0.08 8.26 14.53
N GLU A 811 -0.80 9.08 13.96
CA GLU A 811 -0.71 10.54 14.01
C GLU A 811 -1.45 11.07 15.23
N VAL A 812 -0.96 12.17 15.80
CA VAL A 812 -1.60 12.82 16.95
C VAL A 812 -2.12 14.19 16.54
N ALA A 813 -3.43 14.30 16.45
CA ALA A 813 -4.15 15.53 16.24
C ALA A 813 -4.04 16.48 17.44
N PRO A 814 -4.01 17.78 17.16
CA PRO A 814 -4.00 18.81 18.19
C PRO A 814 -5.35 18.93 18.90
N ALA A 815 -5.30 19.45 20.12
CA ALA A 815 -6.52 19.81 20.85
C ALA A 815 -7.11 21.13 20.33
N VAL A 816 -8.45 21.21 20.23
CA VAL A 816 -9.22 22.40 19.83
C VAL A 816 -10.03 22.90 21.03
N THR A 817 -10.12 24.22 21.19
CA THR A 817 -11.00 24.89 22.14
C THR A 817 -11.87 25.89 21.39
N VAL A 818 -13.17 25.91 21.70
CA VAL A 818 -14.12 26.84 21.11
C VAL A 818 -14.73 27.68 22.23
N THR A 819 -14.71 28.99 22.10
CA THR A 819 -15.24 29.92 23.11
C THR A 819 -16.18 30.93 22.45
N PRO A 820 -17.45 31.03 22.89
CA PRO A 820 -18.34 32.09 22.45
C PRO A 820 -17.95 33.41 23.14
N VAL A 821 -17.97 34.51 22.38
CA VAL A 821 -17.86 35.88 22.87
C VAL A 821 -19.23 36.52 22.66
N LEU A 822 -19.85 36.94 23.75
CA LEU A 822 -21.22 37.44 23.78
C LEU A 822 -21.23 38.92 24.19
N PRO A 823 -22.24 39.69 23.75
CA PRO A 823 -22.49 41.03 24.27
C PRO A 823 -22.75 41.03 25.78
N ASP A 824 -22.49 42.17 26.42
CA ASP A 824 -22.64 42.32 27.87
C ASP A 824 -24.04 41.93 28.37
N GLY A 825 -24.07 41.06 29.39
CA GLY A 825 -25.30 40.56 30.01
C GLY A 825 -25.97 39.38 29.29
N TRP A 826 -25.51 38.98 28.11
CA TRP A 826 -25.98 37.78 27.40
C TRP A 826 -25.31 36.52 27.98
N ARG A 827 -26.01 35.39 27.93
CA ARG A 827 -25.50 34.11 28.45
C ARG A 827 -25.58 33.03 27.38
N ALA A 828 -24.56 32.18 27.28
CA ALA A 828 -24.58 31.00 26.43
C ALA A 828 -24.36 29.74 27.26
N THR A 829 -25.10 28.69 26.92
CA THR A 829 -24.91 27.35 27.46
C THR A 829 -24.60 26.40 26.31
N VAL A 830 -23.53 25.61 26.42
CA VAL A 830 -23.18 24.64 25.37
C VAL A 830 -24.23 23.54 25.32
N ARG A 831 -24.70 23.22 24.13
CA ARG A 831 -25.60 22.09 23.87
C ARG A 831 -24.77 20.86 23.51
N GLY A 832 -24.64 19.93 24.45
CA GLY A 832 -23.84 18.71 24.28
C GLY A 832 -22.37 18.85 24.70
N THR A 833 -21.49 18.02 24.13
CA THR A 833 -20.06 17.97 24.49
C THR A 833 -19.22 18.73 23.47
N ALA A 834 -18.37 19.65 23.92
CA ALA A 834 -17.49 20.41 23.03
C ALA A 834 -16.43 19.50 22.37
N PRO A 835 -16.20 19.64 21.05
CA PRO A 835 -15.16 18.88 20.38
C PRO A 835 -13.80 19.30 20.91
N THR A 836 -13.00 18.33 21.36
CA THR A 836 -11.64 18.56 21.83
C THR A 836 -10.59 18.40 20.73
N SER A 837 -10.97 17.96 19.52
CA SER A 837 -10.15 17.93 18.31
C SER A 837 -11.03 17.80 17.06
N VAL A 838 -10.47 18.08 15.88
CA VAL A 838 -11.13 17.89 14.58
C VAL A 838 -10.13 17.22 13.61
N PRO A 839 -10.36 15.97 13.16
CA PRO A 839 -9.51 15.29 12.18
C PRO A 839 -9.38 16.03 10.84
N ALA A 840 -8.29 15.77 10.11
CA ALA A 840 -8.10 16.30 8.77
C ALA A 840 -9.27 15.92 7.83
N ARG A 841 -9.73 16.89 7.03
CA ARG A 841 -10.87 16.73 6.09
C ARG A 841 -12.20 16.32 6.72
N SER A 842 -12.35 16.47 8.04
CA SER A 842 -13.60 16.21 8.75
C SER A 842 -14.27 17.51 9.22
N ARG A 843 -15.53 17.41 9.67
CA ARG A 843 -16.30 18.52 10.24
C ARG A 843 -16.85 18.11 11.60
N ALA A 844 -16.71 18.99 12.59
CA ALA A 844 -17.38 18.89 13.88
C ALA A 844 -18.34 20.08 14.06
N THR A 845 -19.47 19.85 14.73
CA THR A 845 -20.48 20.88 15.01
C THR A 845 -20.62 21.05 16.52
N LEU A 846 -20.59 22.30 16.99
CA LEU A 846 -20.89 22.69 18.36
C LEU A 846 -22.03 23.69 18.34
N ALA A 847 -23.02 23.52 19.22
CA ALA A 847 -24.17 24.40 19.34
C ALA A 847 -24.24 25.04 20.74
N TRP A 848 -24.80 26.23 20.83
CA TRP A 848 -25.06 26.94 22.08
C TRP A 848 -26.51 27.42 22.13
N ASP A 849 -27.09 27.36 23.32
CA ASP A 849 -28.33 28.06 23.65
C ASP A 849 -27.94 29.45 24.19
N VAL A 850 -28.28 30.52 23.46
CA VAL A 850 -27.91 31.90 23.79
C VAL A 850 -29.15 32.67 24.26
N VAL A 851 -29.06 33.28 25.44
CA VAL A 851 -30.14 34.04 26.07
C VAL A 851 -29.73 35.50 26.22
N ALA A 852 -30.49 36.40 25.59
CA ALA A 852 -30.33 37.84 25.74
C ALA A 852 -31.03 38.35 27.02
N PRO A 853 -30.50 39.37 27.70
CA PRO A 853 -31.18 39.98 28.84
C PRO A 853 -32.38 40.81 28.38
N VAL A 854 -33.37 41.01 29.25
CA VAL A 854 -34.58 41.82 28.97
C VAL A 854 -34.23 43.25 28.54
N THR A 855 -33.12 43.81 29.04
CA THR A 855 -32.61 45.14 28.65
C THR A 855 -32.13 45.22 27.21
N ALA A 856 -31.95 44.09 26.53
CA ALA A 856 -31.50 44.02 25.15
C ALA A 856 -32.67 43.89 24.17
N ALA A 857 -33.90 44.22 24.53
CA ALA A 857 -35.04 44.12 23.62
C ALA A 857 -34.94 45.15 22.47
N ARG A 858 -35.29 44.73 21.24
CA ARG A 858 -35.11 45.48 19.98
C ARG A 858 -33.67 45.92 19.63
N VAL A 859 -32.65 45.36 20.28
CA VAL A 859 -31.24 45.69 20.05
C VAL A 859 -30.63 44.82 18.96
N SER A 860 -29.84 45.42 18.08
CA SER A 860 -28.93 44.70 17.18
C SER A 860 -27.61 44.44 17.90
N ALA A 861 -27.12 43.21 17.85
CA ALA A 861 -25.85 42.81 18.43
C ALA A 861 -25.07 41.89 17.47
N THR A 862 -23.83 41.57 17.82
CA THR A 862 -23.03 40.58 17.10
C THR A 862 -22.59 39.51 18.09
N LEU A 863 -22.84 38.25 17.75
CA LEU A 863 -22.30 37.10 18.47
C LEU A 863 -20.99 36.69 17.78
N GLU A 864 -19.93 36.44 18.53
CA GLU A 864 -18.69 35.93 17.96
C GLU A 864 -18.36 34.56 18.56
N ALA A 865 -17.70 33.72 17.76
CA ALA A 865 -17.15 32.45 18.22
C ALA A 865 -15.69 32.38 17.80
N THR A 866 -14.82 32.20 18.79
CA THR A 866 -13.37 32.05 18.57
C THR A 866 -12.99 30.58 18.73
N VAL A 867 -12.35 30.03 17.69
CA VAL A 867 -11.77 28.69 17.69
C VAL A 867 -10.27 28.83 17.83
N ARG A 868 -9.71 28.19 18.86
CA ARG A 868 -8.27 28.07 19.07
C ARG A 868 -7.85 26.62 18.88
N GLY A 869 -6.86 26.40 18.03
CA GLY A 869 -6.22 25.10 17.86
C GLY A 869 -4.69 25.27 17.81
N LYS A 870 -3.95 24.21 18.10
CA LYS A 870 -2.53 24.14 17.73
C LYS A 870 -2.38 23.35 16.43
N GLN A 871 -1.42 23.61 15.58
CA GLN A 871 -1.06 22.71 14.48
C GLN A 871 0.45 22.76 14.32
N GLY A 872 1.13 21.61 14.37
CA GLY A 872 2.59 21.57 14.17
C GLY A 872 3.44 22.30 15.22
N GLY A 873 2.86 22.77 16.33
CA GLY A 873 3.55 23.59 17.35
C GLY A 873 3.05 25.03 17.39
N ASP A 874 2.50 25.53 16.28
CA ASP A 874 1.95 26.87 16.15
C ASP A 874 0.50 26.94 16.63
N SER A 875 0.12 28.03 17.28
CA SER A 875 -1.26 28.31 17.67
C SER A 875 -1.98 29.10 16.58
N THR A 876 -3.12 28.59 16.12
CA THR A 876 -4.01 29.27 15.17
C THR A 876 -5.30 29.66 15.87
N GLU A 877 -5.72 30.90 15.66
CA GLU A 877 -6.99 31.44 16.13
C GLU A 877 -7.82 31.87 14.93
N VAL A 878 -9.08 31.45 14.88
CA VAL A 878 -10.04 31.87 13.86
C VAL A 878 -11.32 32.29 14.56
N SER A 879 -11.84 33.47 14.21
CA SER A 879 -13.10 34.00 14.73
C SER A 879 -14.13 34.09 13.61
N ALA A 880 -15.39 33.82 13.95
CA ALA A 880 -16.54 34.06 13.10
C ALA A 880 -17.57 34.91 13.85
N SER A 881 -18.23 35.82 13.14
CA SER A 881 -19.19 36.77 13.71
C SER A 881 -20.57 36.58 13.06
N LEU A 882 -21.64 36.62 13.86
CA LEU A 882 -23.03 36.51 13.43
C LEU A 882 -23.82 37.74 13.92
N PRO A 883 -24.28 38.61 13.02
CA PRO A 883 -25.18 39.70 13.42
C PRO A 883 -26.54 39.14 13.82
N VAL A 884 -27.05 39.58 14.98
CA VAL A 884 -28.35 39.18 15.53
C VAL A 884 -29.17 40.40 15.92
N ARG A 885 -30.50 40.24 15.94
CA ARG A 885 -31.42 41.25 16.45
C ARG A 885 -32.45 40.59 17.35
N THR A 886 -32.70 41.19 18.51
CA THR A 886 -33.67 40.70 19.49
C THR A 886 -35.07 41.24 19.23
N GLY A 887 -36.07 40.46 19.66
CA GLY A 887 -37.48 40.84 19.66
C GLY A 887 -37.84 41.82 20.77
N PRO A 888 -39.10 42.25 20.81
CA PRO A 888 -39.65 42.95 21.97
C PRO A 888 -39.76 42.00 23.18
N VAL A 889 -40.06 42.56 24.35
CA VAL A 889 -40.27 41.75 25.56
C VAL A 889 -41.61 41.02 25.49
N MET A 890 -41.57 39.69 25.35
CA MET A 890 -42.74 38.81 25.26
C MET A 890 -43.20 38.28 26.62
N THR A 891 -42.39 38.38 27.68
CA THR A 891 -42.77 37.92 29.03
C THR A 891 -43.59 38.98 29.79
N GLY A 892 -44.44 38.53 30.72
CA GLY A 892 -45.19 39.43 31.62
C GLY A 892 -46.54 39.91 31.07
N HIS A 893 -46.98 39.36 29.95
CA HIS A 893 -48.30 39.59 29.36
C HIS A 893 -49.24 38.40 29.65
N LEU A 894 -50.55 38.62 29.59
CA LEU A 894 -51.57 37.56 29.72
C LEU A 894 -51.55 36.62 28.51
N LEU A 895 -51.30 37.19 27.32
CA LEU A 895 -51.03 36.47 26.07
C LEU A 895 -49.75 37.02 25.46
N ALA A 896 -48.88 36.13 24.98
CA ALA A 896 -47.69 36.51 24.23
C ALA A 896 -47.40 35.46 23.16
N GLU A 897 -47.28 35.88 21.91
CA GLU A 897 -46.98 35.01 20.76
C GLU A 897 -46.10 35.73 19.75
N ASP A 898 -44.97 35.13 19.41
CA ASP A 898 -44.01 35.58 18.39
C ASP A 898 -43.85 34.57 17.25
N PHE A 899 -44.66 33.50 17.24
CA PHE A 899 -44.72 32.43 16.24
C PHE A 899 -43.43 31.60 16.08
N GLU A 900 -42.38 31.88 16.85
CA GLU A 900 -41.11 31.14 16.76
C GLU A 900 -41.28 29.66 17.17
N SER A 901 -42.30 29.37 17.99
CA SER A 901 -42.70 28.01 18.36
C SER A 901 -43.16 27.15 17.17
N ALA A 902 -43.56 27.78 16.05
CA ALA A 902 -43.92 27.08 14.82
C ALA A 902 -42.70 26.70 13.95
N ALA A 903 -41.49 27.23 14.25
CA ALA A 903 -40.28 26.97 13.47
C ALA A 903 -39.94 25.47 13.26
N PRO A 904 -40.08 24.57 14.26
CA PRO A 904 -39.84 23.15 14.07
C PRO A 904 -40.82 22.45 13.12
N ALA A 905 -41.99 23.05 12.89
CA ALA A 905 -43.04 22.52 12.01
C ALA A 905 -42.97 23.07 10.58
N LEU A 906 -41.95 23.88 10.27
CA LEU A 906 -41.73 24.41 8.93
C LEU A 906 -41.28 23.29 7.97
N ALA A 907 -41.91 23.23 6.81
CA ALA A 907 -41.58 22.32 5.72
C ALA A 907 -40.84 23.05 4.59
N PRO A 908 -40.03 22.36 3.77
CA PRO A 908 -39.51 22.93 2.53
C PRO A 908 -40.66 23.19 1.55
N ALA A 909 -40.58 24.26 0.77
CA ALA A 909 -41.56 24.53 -0.28
C ALA A 909 -41.30 23.64 -1.50
N THR A 910 -42.36 23.06 -2.08
CA THR A 910 -42.25 22.17 -3.25
C THR A 910 -42.24 22.92 -4.59
N ASP A 911 -42.77 24.15 -4.62
CA ASP A 911 -43.03 24.87 -5.89
C ASP A 911 -42.21 26.16 -6.09
N LEU A 912 -41.22 26.43 -5.23
CA LEU A 912 -40.29 27.55 -5.38
C LEU A 912 -38.86 27.02 -5.30
N ASP A 913 -38.08 27.24 -6.37
CA ASP A 913 -36.77 26.64 -6.69
C ASP A 913 -35.65 27.02 -5.67
N ARG A 914 -35.79 26.57 -4.41
CA ARG A 914 -34.89 26.85 -3.27
C ARG A 914 -34.68 25.62 -2.39
N PRO A 915 -33.93 24.60 -2.88
CA PRO A 915 -33.74 23.34 -2.17
C PRO A 915 -33.08 23.53 -0.80
N GLY A 916 -33.70 22.96 0.25
CA GLY A 916 -33.16 22.89 1.61
C GLY A 916 -33.60 24.01 2.57
N LEU A 917 -34.34 25.02 2.12
CA LEU A 917 -34.89 26.07 2.99
C LEU A 917 -36.25 25.64 3.56
N LEU A 918 -36.37 25.53 4.89
CA LEU A 918 -37.67 25.34 5.56
C LEU A 918 -38.44 26.68 5.57
N GLY A 919 -39.60 26.69 4.94
CA GLY A 919 -40.26 27.93 4.51
C GLY A 919 -41.60 28.23 5.16
N TRP A 920 -42.44 27.21 5.37
CA TRP A 920 -43.84 27.43 5.73
C TRP A 920 -44.42 26.32 6.61
N SER A 921 -45.47 26.65 7.38
CA SER A 921 -46.32 25.69 8.09
C SER A 921 -47.78 26.16 8.09
N GLY A 922 -48.71 25.24 7.87
CA GLY A 922 -50.14 25.47 8.09
C GLY A 922 -50.59 25.13 9.52
N THR A 923 -49.67 24.66 10.36
CA THR A 923 -49.96 24.33 11.76
C THR A 923 -49.71 25.55 12.63
N ALA A 924 -50.76 26.03 13.28
CA ALA A 924 -50.66 27.13 14.23
C ALA A 924 -49.91 26.72 15.51
N PRO A 925 -49.31 27.68 16.24
CA PRO A 925 -48.80 27.44 17.57
C PRO A 925 -49.82 26.81 18.50
N GLU A 926 -49.33 26.15 19.55
CA GLU A 926 -50.19 25.48 20.52
C GLU A 926 -51.28 26.42 21.06
N GLY A 927 -52.54 25.97 21.00
CA GLY A 927 -53.69 26.72 21.47
C GLY A 927 -54.25 27.79 20.51
N TRP A 928 -53.52 28.14 19.44
CA TRP A 928 -54.01 29.00 18.37
C TRP A 928 -54.76 28.18 17.30
N THR A 929 -55.76 28.79 16.67
CA THR A 929 -56.58 28.13 15.65
C THR A 929 -56.77 29.02 14.44
N VAL A 930 -56.62 28.43 13.25
CA VAL A 930 -56.98 29.06 11.97
C VAL A 930 -58.31 28.49 11.50
N THR A 931 -59.28 29.37 11.26
CA THR A 931 -60.62 29.02 10.79
C THR A 931 -60.89 29.72 9.47
N ASN A 932 -61.15 28.94 8.43
CA ASN A 932 -61.52 29.43 7.10
C ASN A 932 -63.04 29.36 6.91
N ALA A 933 -63.65 30.39 6.32
CA ALA A 933 -65.10 30.43 6.14
C ALA A 933 -65.59 29.33 5.17
N PRO A 934 -66.81 28.80 5.36
CA PRO A 934 -67.40 27.87 4.40
C PRO A 934 -67.50 28.48 2.99
N GLY A 935 -66.93 27.81 1.99
CA GLY A 935 -66.88 28.33 0.63
C GLY A 935 -65.74 29.31 0.35
N MET A 936 -64.80 29.48 1.29
CA MET A 936 -63.52 30.14 1.00
C MET A 936 -62.78 29.38 -0.12
N PRO A 937 -62.26 30.06 -1.16
CA PRO A 937 -61.52 29.40 -2.24
C PRO A 937 -60.32 28.58 -1.73
N GLU A 938 -60.04 27.44 -2.37
CA GLU A 938 -58.82 26.65 -2.16
C GLU A 938 -57.74 27.08 -3.17
N GLY A 939 -56.54 27.41 -2.67
CA GLY A 939 -55.38 27.84 -3.45
C GLY A 939 -54.13 27.00 -3.17
N THR A 940 -52.94 27.60 -3.23
CA THR A 940 -51.69 26.91 -2.85
C THR A 940 -51.73 26.51 -1.38
N ARG A 941 -51.16 25.35 -1.08
CA ARG A 941 -51.21 24.79 0.28
C ARG A 941 -50.45 25.68 1.26
N GLU A 942 -49.39 26.32 0.78
CA GLU A 942 -48.47 27.21 1.48
C GLU A 942 -49.12 28.47 2.03
N LEU A 943 -50.21 28.92 1.42
CA LEU A 943 -50.92 30.18 1.76
C LEU A 943 -52.41 29.95 2.01
N GLN A 944 -52.86 28.72 2.30
CA GLN A 944 -54.28 28.45 2.56
C GLN A 944 -54.74 28.99 3.92
N GLY A 945 -55.35 30.18 3.95
CA GLY A 945 -55.78 30.83 5.19
C GLY A 945 -54.63 31.61 5.84
N TRP A 946 -54.67 31.76 7.17
CA TRP A 946 -53.49 32.18 7.93
C TRP A 946 -52.44 31.06 7.94
N THR A 947 -51.22 31.39 7.55
CA THR A 947 -50.08 30.46 7.48
C THR A 947 -48.84 31.07 8.14
N PHE A 948 -47.91 30.22 8.57
CA PHE A 948 -46.73 30.62 9.34
C PHE A 948 -45.49 30.46 8.48
N LEU A 949 -44.86 31.57 8.13
CA LEU A 949 -43.80 31.63 7.13
C LEU A 949 -42.51 32.12 7.75
N SER A 950 -41.37 31.51 7.41
CA SER A 950 -40.08 32.06 7.79
C SER A 950 -39.81 33.34 7.00
N LYS A 951 -39.24 34.37 7.64
CA LYS A 951 -38.89 35.63 6.96
C LYS A 951 -37.96 35.42 5.76
N GLN A 952 -37.03 34.46 5.86
CA GLN A 952 -36.12 34.12 4.78
C GLN A 952 -36.85 33.58 3.54
N PHE A 953 -37.97 32.91 3.77
CA PHE A 953 -38.83 32.36 2.73
C PHE A 953 -39.76 33.44 2.15
N TRP A 954 -40.47 34.19 2.99
CA TRP A 954 -41.52 35.12 2.56
C TRP A 954 -41.01 36.46 2.00
N PHE A 955 -39.91 37.01 2.53
CA PHE A 955 -39.46 38.37 2.18
C PHE A 955 -38.96 38.56 0.75
N PRO A 956 -38.23 37.60 0.14
CA PRO A 956 -37.68 37.78 -1.19
C PRO A 956 -38.72 37.79 -2.33
N ALA A 957 -40.00 37.55 -2.05
CA ALA A 957 -41.07 37.44 -3.06
C ALA A 957 -41.59 38.79 -3.61
N GLY A 958 -40.98 39.92 -3.25
CA GLY A 958 -41.38 41.25 -3.74
C GLY A 958 -42.51 41.90 -2.94
N GLN A 959 -43.29 42.80 -3.55
CA GLN A 959 -44.46 43.47 -2.95
C GLN A 959 -44.23 44.09 -1.56
N ASN A 960 -43.05 44.68 -1.34
CA ASN A 960 -42.66 45.31 -0.07
C ASN A 960 -42.67 44.37 1.16
N ARG A 961 -42.75 43.05 1.02
CA ARG A 961 -42.78 42.09 2.15
C ARG A 961 -41.57 42.27 3.08
N SER A 962 -40.40 42.56 2.50
CA SER A 962 -39.16 42.84 3.22
C SER A 962 -39.18 44.11 4.08
N HIS A 963 -40.16 45.01 3.89
CA HIS A 963 -40.34 46.19 4.73
C HIS A 963 -40.88 45.85 6.12
N PHE A 964 -41.38 44.63 6.37
CA PHE A 964 -41.83 44.19 7.70
C PHE A 964 -40.65 43.93 8.66
N THR A 965 -39.79 44.93 8.82
CA THR A 965 -38.55 44.86 9.59
C THR A 965 -38.76 44.69 11.09
N ARG A 966 -39.96 44.92 11.61
CA ARG A 966 -40.32 44.72 13.03
C ARG A 966 -40.59 43.25 13.37
N ALA A 967 -40.94 42.43 12.39
CA ALA A 967 -41.09 41.01 12.60
C ALA A 967 -39.74 40.30 12.79
N LEU A 968 -39.75 39.11 13.40
CA LEU A 968 -38.60 38.21 13.53
C LEU A 968 -38.94 36.80 13.03
N GLY A 969 -37.94 35.93 13.01
CA GLY A 969 -37.97 34.54 12.52
C GLY A 969 -39.19 34.11 11.70
N VAL A 970 -40.27 33.68 12.38
CA VAL A 970 -41.51 33.19 11.78
C VAL A 970 -42.62 34.23 11.89
N VAL A 971 -43.38 34.45 10.82
CA VAL A 971 -44.49 35.42 10.77
C VAL A 971 -45.79 34.76 10.37
N ALA A 972 -46.92 35.21 10.94
CA ALA A 972 -48.25 34.80 10.49
C ALA A 972 -48.69 35.68 9.31
N VAL A 973 -49.14 35.06 8.21
CA VAL A 973 -49.50 35.74 6.96
C VAL A 973 -50.81 35.20 6.40
N ALA A 974 -51.69 36.10 5.97
CA ALA A 974 -52.86 35.82 5.15
C ALA A 974 -52.73 36.59 3.82
N ASP A 975 -52.64 35.89 2.68
CA ASP A 975 -52.14 36.45 1.40
C ASP A 975 -53.03 36.16 0.18
N PRO A 976 -54.00 37.06 -0.14
CA PRO A 976 -54.92 36.91 -1.26
C PRO A 976 -54.47 36.90 -2.68
N ASP A 977 -53.25 37.29 -2.90
CA ASP A 977 -52.71 37.50 -4.23
C ASP A 977 -52.45 36.14 -4.91
N ASP A 978 -51.89 35.19 -4.15
CA ASP A 978 -51.45 33.89 -4.68
C ASP A 978 -52.60 33.02 -5.19
N TRP A 979 -53.83 33.30 -4.74
CA TRP A 979 -55.03 32.59 -5.21
C TRP A 979 -55.46 33.04 -6.61
N ASP A 980 -55.16 34.28 -6.99
CA ASP A 980 -55.62 34.88 -8.23
C ASP A 980 -54.73 34.53 -9.43
N ASP A 981 -53.43 34.45 -9.17
CA ASP A 981 -52.38 34.12 -10.14
C ASP A 981 -52.45 32.66 -10.64
N THR A 982 -53.29 31.81 -10.03
CA THR A 982 -53.56 30.42 -10.47
C THR A 982 -54.68 30.29 -11.51
N GLY A 983 -55.25 31.41 -11.99
CA GLY A 983 -56.00 31.45 -13.25
C GLY A 983 -57.54 31.52 -13.16
N GLY A 984 -58.12 32.48 -12.44
CA GLY A 984 -59.53 32.85 -12.61
C GLY A 984 -60.26 33.47 -11.40
N PRO A 985 -60.31 34.81 -11.26
CA PRO A 985 -60.69 35.51 -10.01
C PRO A 985 -62.19 35.60 -9.71
N SER A 986 -63.03 35.74 -10.73
CA SER A 986 -64.31 36.45 -10.57
C SER A 986 -65.53 35.56 -10.32
N GLY A 987 -65.35 34.31 -9.89
CA GLY A 987 -66.46 33.37 -9.69
C GLY A 987 -66.36 32.39 -8.51
N ARG A 988 -65.26 32.39 -7.74
CA ARG A 988 -64.97 31.32 -6.77
C ARG A 988 -65.26 31.64 -5.29
N GLY A 989 -65.61 32.89 -4.96
CA GLY A 989 -65.87 33.33 -3.59
C GLY A 989 -65.00 34.52 -3.19
N ARG A 990 -64.96 34.84 -1.89
CA ARG A 990 -64.07 35.82 -1.29
C ARG A 990 -63.20 35.11 -0.25
N PHE A 991 -61.95 35.52 -0.14
CA PHE A 991 -61.10 35.00 0.91
C PHE A 991 -61.55 35.51 2.27
N ASP A 992 -61.61 34.60 3.24
CA ASP A 992 -62.16 34.84 4.57
C ASP A 992 -61.58 33.85 5.58
N THR A 993 -60.56 34.29 6.31
CA THR A 993 -59.84 33.48 7.28
C THR A 993 -59.68 34.23 8.59
N THR A 994 -59.72 33.50 9.69
CA THR A 994 -59.58 34.04 11.04
C THR A 994 -58.53 33.26 11.83
N LEU A 995 -57.51 33.94 12.33
CA LEU A 995 -56.57 33.41 13.31
C LEU A 995 -57.05 33.81 14.70
N THR A 996 -57.29 32.83 15.57
CA THR A 996 -57.83 33.04 16.92
C THR A 996 -56.86 32.54 17.98
N SER A 997 -56.66 33.34 19.02
CA SER A 997 -55.82 32.99 20.16
C SER A 997 -56.45 31.93 21.07
N PRO A 998 -55.66 31.27 21.92
CA PRO A 998 -56.21 30.58 23.09
C PRO A 998 -56.98 31.55 23.98
N ALA A 999 -57.88 31.01 24.81
CA ALA A 999 -58.55 31.80 25.84
C ALA A 999 -57.51 32.17 26.90
N VAL A 1000 -57.50 33.44 27.29
CA VAL A 1000 -56.67 33.92 28.39
C VAL A 1000 -57.54 34.43 29.51
N ASP A 1001 -57.19 34.05 30.73
CA ASP A 1001 -57.91 34.44 31.92
C ASP A 1001 -57.70 35.94 32.20
N ILE A 1002 -58.78 36.63 32.51
CA ILE A 1002 -58.77 38.05 32.83
C ILE A 1002 -58.65 38.20 34.35
N PRO A 1003 -57.63 38.89 34.87
CA PRO A 1003 -57.52 39.13 36.31
C PRO A 1003 -58.76 39.87 36.85
N PRO A 1004 -59.32 39.46 38.01
CA PRO A 1004 -60.47 40.14 38.61
C PRO A 1004 -60.24 41.64 38.81
N GLY A 1005 -61.22 42.47 38.43
CA GLY A 1005 -61.14 43.93 38.55
C GLY A 1005 -60.45 44.65 37.38
N THR A 1006 -60.04 43.93 36.33
CA THR A 1006 -59.50 44.52 35.10
C THR A 1006 -60.61 45.28 34.35
N SER A 1007 -60.44 46.60 34.15
CA SER A 1007 -61.40 47.44 33.41
C SER A 1007 -61.10 47.52 31.91
N ALA A 1008 -59.86 47.27 31.50
CA ALA A 1008 -59.42 47.29 30.11
C ALA A 1008 -58.27 46.31 29.87
N LEU A 1009 -58.30 45.67 28.70
CA LEU A 1009 -57.17 44.92 28.15
C LEU A 1009 -56.48 45.76 27.08
N HIS A 1010 -55.17 45.60 26.94
CA HIS A 1010 -54.37 46.29 25.96
C HIS A 1010 -53.69 45.27 25.05
N LEU A 1011 -54.04 45.33 23.76
CA LEU A 1011 -53.48 44.48 22.72
C LEU A 1011 -52.41 45.25 21.95
N GLY A 1012 -51.26 44.64 21.75
CA GLY A 1012 -50.20 45.16 20.90
C GLY A 1012 -49.66 44.06 19.99
N PHE A 1013 -49.44 44.38 18.72
CA PHE A 1013 -48.84 43.46 17.75
C PHE A 1013 -48.15 44.24 16.65
N ASP A 1014 -47.09 43.66 16.10
CA ASP A 1014 -46.47 44.18 14.89
C ASP A 1014 -47.31 43.74 13.69
N SER A 1015 -47.57 44.66 12.77
CA SER A 1015 -48.49 44.48 11.64
C SER A 1015 -47.87 45.04 10.37
N HIS A 1016 -48.12 44.35 9.26
CA HIS A 1016 -47.78 44.78 7.92
C HIS A 1016 -48.97 44.42 7.01
N TYR A 1017 -49.84 45.40 6.80
CA TYR A 1017 -51.07 45.27 6.03
C TYR A 1017 -50.96 46.07 4.73
N ARG A 1018 -51.28 45.42 3.61
CA ARG A 1018 -51.10 45.93 2.25
C ARG A 1018 -52.35 45.62 1.42
N GLN A 1019 -52.75 46.56 0.56
CA GLN A 1019 -53.95 46.39 -0.27
C GLN A 1019 -53.92 47.12 -1.63
N GLU A 1020 -54.66 46.58 -2.61
CA GLU A 1020 -54.88 47.14 -3.96
C GLU A 1020 -56.34 47.04 -4.47
N SER A 1021 -57.16 46.12 -3.93
CA SER A 1021 -58.56 45.85 -4.33
C SER A 1021 -59.51 45.84 -3.10
N PRO A 1022 -60.81 45.49 -3.17
CA PRO A 1022 -61.61 45.20 -1.98
C PRO A 1022 -60.95 44.15 -1.09
N GLN A 1023 -60.65 44.52 0.16
CA GLN A 1023 -60.14 43.68 1.24
C GLN A 1023 -60.44 44.37 2.56
N GLU A 1024 -60.83 43.58 3.56
CA GLU A 1024 -61.09 44.05 4.89
C GLU A 1024 -60.33 43.20 5.91
N ALA A 1025 -59.75 43.85 6.91
CA ALA A 1025 -59.14 43.18 8.04
C ALA A 1025 -59.75 43.71 9.34
N GLU A 1026 -60.04 42.83 10.29
CA GLU A 1026 -60.50 43.24 11.60
C GLU A 1026 -59.80 42.49 12.73
N VAL A 1027 -59.68 43.18 13.87
CA VAL A 1027 -59.27 42.56 15.13
C VAL A 1027 -60.42 42.66 16.10
N THR A 1028 -60.86 41.53 16.62
CA THR A 1028 -61.93 41.43 17.61
C THR A 1028 -61.44 40.76 18.88
N VAL A 1029 -62.03 41.13 20.01
CA VAL A 1029 -61.87 40.43 21.29
C VAL A 1029 -63.21 39.80 21.64
N VAL A 1030 -63.22 38.49 21.81
CA VAL A 1030 -64.40 37.69 22.16
C VAL A 1030 -64.28 37.28 23.63
N PHE A 1031 -65.25 37.67 24.44
CA PHE A 1031 -65.31 37.35 25.86
C PHE A 1031 -66.17 36.11 26.11
N ASP A 1032 -65.90 35.39 27.20
CA ASP A 1032 -66.72 34.27 27.64
C ASP A 1032 -68.14 34.66 28.08
N SER A 1033 -68.37 35.94 28.36
CA SER A 1033 -69.72 36.51 28.55
C SER A 1033 -70.60 36.46 27.30
N GLY A 1034 -70.01 36.19 26.11
CA GLY A 1034 -70.66 36.26 24.81
C GLY A 1034 -70.52 37.62 24.12
N ASP A 1035 -69.95 38.62 24.79
CA ASP A 1035 -69.67 39.93 24.21
C ASP A 1035 -68.50 39.86 23.20
N THR A 1036 -68.62 40.60 22.10
CA THR A 1036 -67.55 40.75 21.11
C THR A 1036 -67.27 42.22 20.85
N VAL A 1037 -66.01 42.64 21.04
CA VAL A 1037 -65.58 44.02 20.84
C VAL A 1037 -64.64 44.09 19.63
N ARG A 1038 -65.01 44.86 18.60
CA ARG A 1038 -64.13 45.13 17.45
C ARG A 1038 -63.17 46.28 17.77
N LEU A 1039 -61.88 45.97 17.80
CA LEU A 1039 -60.83 46.92 18.13
C LEU A 1039 -60.22 47.60 16.91
N LEU A 1040 -60.19 46.90 15.78
CA LEU A 1040 -59.58 47.39 14.55
C LEU A 1040 -60.43 46.97 13.37
N HIS A 1041 -60.56 47.88 12.40
CA HIS A 1041 -61.12 47.60 11.09
C HIS A 1041 -60.31 48.37 10.04
N TYR A 1042 -59.57 47.63 9.23
CA TYR A 1042 -58.93 48.11 8.01
C TYR A 1042 -59.77 47.74 6.80
N SER A 1043 -59.77 48.63 5.81
CA SER A 1043 -60.44 48.40 4.53
C SER A 1043 -59.75 49.19 3.42
N SER A 1044 -59.96 48.77 2.17
CA SER A 1044 -59.61 49.55 0.98
C SER A 1044 -60.56 50.70 0.68
N ALA A 1045 -61.68 50.82 1.39
CA ALA A 1045 -62.55 51.98 1.32
C ALA A 1045 -61.85 53.25 1.85
N GLY A 1046 -62.09 54.40 1.23
CA GLY A 1046 -61.52 55.69 1.66
C GLY A 1046 -62.13 56.28 2.94
N SER A 1047 -63.17 55.66 3.52
CA SER A 1047 -63.85 56.10 4.74
C SER A 1047 -64.49 54.92 5.50
N GLY A 1048 -64.85 55.11 6.77
CA GLY A 1048 -65.52 54.10 7.60
C GLY A 1048 -64.60 53.06 8.25
N ASN A 1049 -63.29 53.22 8.10
CA ASN A 1049 -62.23 52.35 8.64
C ASN A 1049 -61.06 53.21 9.15
N ILE A 1050 -60.15 52.62 9.92
CA ILE A 1050 -59.09 53.40 10.60
C ILE A 1050 -57.85 53.64 9.72
N ASN A 1051 -57.67 52.92 8.61
CA ASN A 1051 -56.54 53.12 7.68
C ASN A 1051 -56.84 54.08 6.52
N LEU A 1052 -58.10 54.52 6.37
CA LEU A 1052 -58.57 55.44 5.32
C LEU A 1052 -58.17 54.98 3.91
N GLY A 1053 -58.23 53.67 3.65
CA GLY A 1053 -57.85 53.10 2.36
C GLY A 1053 -56.35 53.02 2.09
N ARG A 1054 -55.48 53.25 3.08
CA ARG A 1054 -54.01 53.22 2.91
C ARG A 1054 -53.37 51.98 3.50
N ASP A 1055 -52.25 51.56 2.90
CA ASP A 1055 -51.35 50.54 3.46
C ASP A 1055 -50.88 50.92 4.87
N GLN A 1056 -50.76 49.91 5.73
CA GLN A 1056 -50.23 50.03 7.09
C GLN A 1056 -48.99 49.14 7.21
N GLU A 1057 -47.91 49.60 6.58
CA GLU A 1057 -46.66 48.86 6.54
C GLU A 1057 -45.87 49.01 7.86
N ASN A 1058 -45.45 47.87 8.45
CA ASN A 1058 -44.43 47.79 9.49
C ASN A 1058 -44.74 48.63 10.74
N ARG A 1059 -45.95 48.45 11.29
CA ARG A 1059 -46.47 49.21 12.42
C ARG A 1059 -46.58 48.36 13.67
N LEU A 1060 -46.28 48.94 14.83
CA LEU A 1060 -46.79 48.43 16.10
C LEU A 1060 -48.19 48.97 16.31
N VAL A 1061 -49.17 48.11 16.14
CA VAL A 1061 -50.58 48.40 16.42
C VAL A 1061 -50.80 48.26 17.92
N ARG A 1062 -51.47 49.25 18.52
CA ARG A 1062 -51.81 49.25 19.95
C ARG A 1062 -53.27 49.61 20.10
N LEU A 1063 -54.01 48.73 20.77
CA LEU A 1063 -55.45 48.80 20.89
C LEU A 1063 -55.85 48.62 22.36
N SER A 1064 -56.87 49.35 22.79
CA SER A 1064 -57.44 49.24 24.13
C SER A 1064 -58.84 48.65 24.01
N CYS A 1065 -59.10 47.57 24.74
CA CYS A 1065 -60.38 46.89 24.79
C CYS A 1065 -61.01 47.10 26.15
N PRO A 1066 -62.17 47.76 26.28
CA PRO A 1066 -62.92 47.72 27.53
C PRO A 1066 -63.33 46.28 27.86
N VAL A 1067 -63.26 45.90 29.14
CA VAL A 1067 -63.69 44.57 29.61
C VAL A 1067 -65.15 44.63 30.08
N PRO A 1068 -66.07 43.85 29.49
CA PRO A 1068 -67.45 43.76 29.94
C PRO A 1068 -67.55 43.25 31.37
N ALA A 1069 -68.56 43.72 32.11
CA ALA A 1069 -68.78 43.30 33.49
C ALA A 1069 -69.08 41.80 33.57
N GLY A 1070 -68.27 41.05 34.33
CA GLY A 1070 -68.45 39.61 34.55
C GLY A 1070 -67.69 38.71 33.57
N ALA A 1071 -66.95 39.26 32.60
CA ALA A 1071 -66.09 38.46 31.73
C ALA A 1071 -64.88 37.91 32.51
N GLY A 1072 -64.67 36.59 32.42
CA GLY A 1072 -63.59 35.87 33.11
C GLY A 1072 -62.43 35.51 32.18
N SER A 1073 -62.67 35.46 30.86
CA SER A 1073 -61.66 35.14 29.86
C SER A 1073 -61.92 35.84 28.52
N ALA A 1074 -60.87 36.01 27.73
CA ALA A 1074 -60.93 36.64 26.40
C ALA A 1074 -60.13 35.85 25.36
N ARG A 1075 -60.56 35.94 24.10
CA ARG A 1075 -59.82 35.50 22.91
C ARG A 1075 -59.65 36.67 21.95
N VAL A 1076 -58.50 36.76 21.30
CA VAL A 1076 -58.24 37.73 20.24
C VAL A 1076 -58.35 37.03 18.89
N ALA A 1077 -59.11 37.60 17.97
CA ALA A 1077 -59.27 37.08 16.62
C ALA A 1077 -58.81 38.12 15.58
N PHE A 1078 -57.98 37.68 14.65
CA PHE A 1078 -57.46 38.44 13.51
C PHE A 1078 -58.09 37.87 12.24
N ARG A 1079 -58.97 38.64 11.62
CA ARG A 1079 -59.74 38.19 10.44
C ARG A 1079 -59.38 39.01 9.22
N LEU A 1080 -59.06 38.34 8.11
CA LEU A 1080 -58.97 38.94 6.79
C LEU A 1080 -60.14 38.40 5.97
N PHE A 1081 -61.02 39.27 5.48
CA PHE A 1081 -62.25 38.88 4.82
C PHE A 1081 -62.62 39.82 3.68
N ASN A 1082 -63.61 39.40 2.87
CA ASN A 1082 -64.07 40.15 1.70
C ASN A 1082 -62.94 40.48 0.70
N ALA A 1083 -61.87 39.68 0.70
CA ALA A 1083 -60.73 39.89 -0.19
C ALA A 1083 -60.90 39.15 -1.52
N GLY A 1084 -60.68 39.86 -2.63
CA GLY A 1084 -60.50 39.28 -3.97
C GLY A 1084 -59.01 39.07 -4.26
N ASN A 1085 -58.56 39.37 -5.47
CA ASN A 1085 -57.13 39.55 -5.75
C ASN A 1085 -56.59 40.75 -4.98
N ASN A 1086 -55.71 40.52 -4.02
CA ASN A 1086 -55.24 41.58 -3.17
C ASN A 1086 -53.99 41.15 -2.41
N TRP A 1087 -53.19 42.12 -1.94
CA TRP A 1087 -51.88 41.85 -1.37
C TRP A 1087 -51.89 40.94 -0.15
N TYR A 1088 -51.89 41.42 1.09
CA TYR A 1088 -51.82 40.54 2.27
C TYR A 1088 -51.96 41.29 3.58
N TRP A 1089 -52.12 40.51 4.66
CA TRP A 1089 -51.89 40.94 6.02
C TRP A 1089 -50.93 40.00 6.74
N ALA A 1090 -49.82 40.54 7.23
CA ALA A 1090 -48.89 39.83 8.08
C ALA A 1090 -48.84 40.44 9.49
N ILE A 1091 -48.73 39.59 10.51
CA ILE A 1091 -48.63 39.99 11.91
C ILE A 1091 -47.57 39.18 12.66
N ASP A 1092 -47.03 39.77 13.73
CA ASP A 1092 -46.01 39.16 14.58
C ASP A 1092 -45.99 39.83 15.99
N ASN A 1093 -45.33 39.23 16.97
CA ASN A 1093 -45.08 39.76 18.32
C ASN A 1093 -46.35 40.25 19.06
N ILE A 1094 -47.38 39.40 19.08
CA ILE A 1094 -48.69 39.65 19.69
C ILE A 1094 -48.58 39.59 21.21
N ARG A 1095 -49.08 40.62 21.89
CA ARG A 1095 -49.06 40.77 23.35
C ARG A 1095 -50.39 41.32 23.84
N LEU A 1096 -51.01 40.66 24.81
CA LEU A 1096 -52.21 41.13 25.50
C LEU A 1096 -51.93 41.27 27.00
N GLY A 1097 -52.14 42.46 27.55
CA GLY A 1097 -51.91 42.73 28.97
C GLY A 1097 -53.01 43.56 29.61
N THR A 1098 -52.94 43.71 30.93
CA THR A 1098 -53.79 44.64 31.71
C THR A 1098 -53.24 46.07 31.73
N ALA A 1099 -52.09 46.32 31.08
CA ALA A 1099 -51.45 47.62 30.96
C ALA A 1099 -51.07 47.91 29.48
N PRO A 1100 -50.98 49.19 29.07
CA PRO A 1100 -50.63 49.56 27.70
C PRO A 1100 -49.33 48.90 27.22
N ILE A 1101 -49.38 48.24 26.05
CA ILE A 1101 -48.21 47.58 25.46
C ILE A 1101 -47.17 48.61 25.02
N THR A 1102 -45.92 48.46 25.46
CA THR A 1102 -44.80 49.32 25.06
C THR A 1102 -44.03 48.72 23.88
N ASP A 1103 -43.19 49.53 23.23
CA ASP A 1103 -42.29 49.02 22.16
C ASP A 1103 -40.95 48.53 22.73
N ALA A 1104 -40.92 48.28 24.05
CA ALA A 1104 -39.77 47.70 24.71
C ALA A 1104 -39.59 46.26 24.24
#